data_AF-A0AAP0D8W4-F1
#
_entry.id   AF-A0AAP0D8W4-F1
#
_cell.length_a   1.000
_cell.length_b   1.000
_cell.length_c   1.000
_cell.angle_alpha   90.00
_cell.angle_beta   90.00
_cell.angle_gamma   90.00
#
_symmetry.space_group_name_H-M   'P 1'
#
loop_
_entity.id
_entity.type
_entity.pdbx_description
1 polymer ?
#
loop_
_entity_poly.entity_id
_entity_poly.type
_entity_poly.pdbx_seq_one_letter_code
_entity_poly.pdbx_strand_id
1 'polypeptide(L)'
;MSTARNPKSLPSFFTILTICFLLTPVINSRTIRTTIGSPSDDSSITFLWPLPSEFTSGDQTLVVDPNLSISLSGSGGNSVIVREAFARYKTIIFKHVGSSKFGGTSNSDYDISKVAVIVHSDDEELQLGVDESYTLLVVKNNGLSIIGEVTIEANTVYGALRGLETTLSLRSTLLSPKKMSTARNPKTLPSFFTILTICFLLTPVINSRTIRTTIGSPSDDSSITFLWPLPSEFTSGDQTLVVDPNLSISLSGSGGNSVIVREAFARYKTIIFKHVGSSKFGGTSNSDYDISKVAVIVHSDDEELQLGVDESYTLLVVKNNGLSIIGEVTIEANTVYGALRGLETFSQLCGFDYGTKSVQICKAPWFIKDKPRFEFRGLLLDTSRHYYPIDIIKQIIESMSYVKLNVLHWHIIDEQSFPLEVPAYPKLWKGAYTKWERYTVEDASEIFASCFMFCGDVTVKLCENERLHSIYATDILGHSLTYSVYLDQLIIICGINVMAEIDVPGHAESWGTGYPDLWPSSSCREPLDVSKNFTFEVLSGILQDMRDIFPFELFHLGGDEVNTDCWKYTPHVKQWLQEMNMTTKDAYQYFVIKAQEIAISKNWTPVNWEETFNTFAEKLNPKTVVHNWLGPGVCPKAVAQGFKCIYSNQGVWYLDHLDVTWDGFYDAEPLEGITDYVEQKLVIGGEVCMWSETADPSNVQQTIWPRAAAAAERLWTSKEAAPTSNTSETALTRLQYFRCLLTRRGVQASPVTNRYARNPPYGPGSCYDQ
;
A
#
# COMPACT_ATOMS: atom_id res chain seq x y z
N MET A 1 43.96 28.80 -33.33
CA MET A 1 45.34 29.27 -33.02
C MET A 1 45.38 29.59 -31.52
N SER A 2 45.96 28.73 -30.68
CA SER A 2 47.38 28.77 -30.25
C SER A 2 47.62 30.00 -29.35
N THR A 3 48.11 29.95 -28.09
CA THR A 3 49.00 28.97 -27.44
C THR A 3 49.18 29.29 -25.95
N ALA A 4 49.56 28.26 -25.21
CA ALA A 4 49.99 28.23 -23.80
C ALA A 4 51.25 29.06 -23.46
N ARG A 5 51.47 29.32 -22.15
CA ARG A 5 52.63 28.78 -21.38
C ARG A 5 52.62 29.12 -19.88
N ASN A 6 52.90 28.08 -19.10
CA ASN A 6 53.37 28.03 -17.71
C ASN A 6 54.76 28.70 -17.53
N PRO A 7 55.20 28.99 -16.28
CA PRO A 7 56.19 28.10 -15.64
C PRO A 7 56.15 27.98 -14.08
N LYS A 8 56.40 26.74 -13.59
CA LYS A 8 57.37 26.26 -12.55
C LYS A 8 57.45 26.95 -11.16
N SER A 9 57.70 26.32 -10.00
CA SER A 9 57.87 24.93 -9.52
C SER A 9 58.22 24.95 -8.00
N LEU A 10 57.56 24.10 -7.18
CA LEU A 10 58.03 23.27 -6.02
C LEU A 10 58.93 23.86 -4.88
N PRO A 11 58.76 23.42 -3.60
CA PRO A 11 59.00 22.02 -3.20
C PRO A 11 58.05 21.37 -2.17
N SER A 12 57.93 20.05 -2.35
CA SER A 12 57.66 18.93 -1.42
C SER A 12 57.46 19.21 0.07
N PHE A 13 56.39 18.65 0.66
CA PHE A 13 56.44 17.70 1.81
C PHE A 13 55.03 17.13 2.13
N PHE A 14 54.98 15.83 2.40
CA PHE A 14 53.89 14.99 2.94
C PHE A 14 52.69 14.60 2.05
N THR A 15 52.92 13.56 1.23
CA THR A 15 51.93 12.56 0.85
C THR A 15 51.80 11.52 1.97
N ILE A 16 50.66 11.44 2.65
CA ILE A 16 50.30 10.27 3.46
C ILE A 16 49.48 9.34 2.58
N LEU A 17 50.20 8.41 1.96
CA LEU A 17 49.70 7.20 1.34
C LEU A 17 49.62 6.16 2.46
N THR A 18 48.45 5.98 3.10
CA THR A 18 48.26 4.81 3.96
C THR A 18 47.82 3.64 3.09
N ILE A 19 48.85 2.96 2.59
CA ILE A 19 48.83 1.54 2.25
C ILE A 19 48.54 0.79 3.56
N CYS A 20 47.37 0.17 3.69
CA CYS A 20 47.17 -0.87 4.70
C CYS A 20 47.55 -2.21 4.09
N PHE A 21 48.67 -2.73 4.58
CA PHE A 21 49.18 -4.07 4.33
C PHE A 21 48.16 -5.13 4.75
N LEU A 22 47.93 -6.04 3.80
CA LEU A 22 47.48 -7.41 4.02
C LEU A 22 48.37 -8.11 5.06
N LEU A 23 47.77 -8.56 6.16
CA LEU A 23 48.19 -9.78 6.86
C LEU A 23 46.95 -10.64 7.06
N THR A 24 46.70 -11.47 6.06
CA THR A 24 45.92 -12.70 6.15
C THR A 24 46.53 -13.64 7.20
N PRO A 25 45.74 -14.21 8.14
CA PRO A 25 45.88 -15.61 8.44
C PRO A 25 45.12 -16.38 7.36
N VAL A 26 45.88 -17.12 6.54
CA VAL A 26 45.37 -18.11 5.61
C VAL A 26 44.61 -19.16 6.42
N ILE A 27 43.28 -19.09 6.42
CA ILE A 27 42.42 -20.26 6.63
C ILE A 27 41.80 -20.52 5.26
N ASN A 28 42.14 -21.66 4.68
CA ASN A 28 41.65 -22.14 3.39
C ASN A 28 40.12 -22.16 3.35
N SER A 29 39.47 -21.05 3.01
CA SER A 29 38.12 -21.09 2.46
C SER A 29 38.26 -21.48 1.00
N ARG A 30 37.98 -22.75 0.70
CA ARG A 30 37.68 -23.15 -0.68
C ARG A 30 36.51 -22.30 -1.13
N THR A 31 36.80 -21.28 -1.93
CA THR A 31 35.81 -20.50 -2.66
C THR A 31 35.02 -21.47 -3.54
N ILE A 32 33.84 -21.91 -3.08
CA ILE A 32 32.85 -22.50 -3.97
C ILE A 32 32.30 -21.32 -4.76
N ARG A 33 32.88 -21.06 -5.94
CA ARG A 33 32.22 -20.25 -6.97
C ARG A 33 30.97 -21.03 -7.43
N THR A 34 29.83 -20.76 -6.83
CA THR A 34 28.55 -21.01 -7.50
C THR A 34 28.33 -19.88 -8.49
N THR A 35 28.61 -20.16 -9.75
CA THR A 35 28.07 -19.39 -10.87
C THR A 35 26.55 -19.43 -10.73
N ILE A 36 25.93 -18.29 -10.37
CA ILE A 36 24.48 -18.15 -10.36
C ILE A 36 24.07 -18.07 -11.84
N GLY A 37 23.79 -19.23 -12.43
CA GLY A 37 22.95 -19.30 -13.62
C GLY A 37 21.52 -18.93 -13.24
N SER A 38 20.75 -18.44 -14.21
CA SER A 38 19.32 -18.23 -14.09
C SER A 38 18.64 -19.43 -13.40
N PRO A 39 17.72 -19.20 -12.44
CA PRO A 39 17.11 -20.27 -11.69
C PRO A 39 16.26 -21.11 -12.64
N SER A 40 16.76 -22.29 -13.00
CA SER A 40 15.91 -23.37 -13.49
C SER A 40 15.11 -23.91 -12.30
N ASP A 41 13.83 -24.22 -12.54
CA ASP A 41 12.74 -24.63 -11.62
C ASP A 41 13.02 -25.74 -10.57
N ASP A 42 14.26 -26.18 -10.35
CA ASP A 42 14.54 -27.50 -9.77
C ASP A 42 15.72 -27.52 -8.77
N SER A 43 15.87 -26.48 -7.94
CA SER A 43 16.79 -26.59 -6.79
C SER A 43 16.15 -26.09 -5.50
N SER A 44 16.05 -27.03 -4.54
CA SER A 44 15.63 -26.87 -3.15
C SER A 44 16.59 -25.95 -2.38
N ILE A 45 16.59 -24.66 -2.69
CA ILE A 45 17.33 -23.67 -1.92
C ILE A 45 16.48 -23.34 -0.68
N THR A 46 17.01 -23.68 0.48
CA THR A 46 16.43 -23.29 1.78
C THR A 46 16.71 -21.79 2.00
N PHE A 47 15.69 -20.95 1.88
CA PHE A 47 15.78 -19.49 2.06
C PHE A 47 15.68 -19.11 3.54
N LEU A 48 16.62 -19.55 4.37
CA LEU A 48 16.70 -19.16 5.78
C LEU A 48 17.54 -17.90 5.95
N TRP A 49 17.00 -16.89 6.64
CA TRP A 49 17.72 -15.69 7.03
C TRP A 49 17.39 -15.25 8.47
N PRO A 50 18.40 -14.99 9.33
CA PRO A 50 19.81 -15.33 9.13
C PRO A 50 20.00 -16.86 9.05
N LEU A 51 21.07 -17.31 8.40
CA LEU A 51 21.36 -18.73 8.29
C LEU A 51 21.74 -19.30 9.68
N PRO A 52 21.13 -20.41 10.14
CA PRO A 52 21.50 -21.02 11.42
C PRO A 52 22.97 -21.45 11.44
N SER A 53 23.57 -21.48 12.63
CA SER A 53 24.96 -21.94 12.82
C SER A 53 25.18 -23.37 12.31
N GLU A 54 24.16 -24.22 12.47
CA GLU A 54 24.11 -25.58 11.96
C GLU A 54 22.68 -25.86 11.44
N PHE A 55 22.55 -26.44 10.25
CA PHE A 55 21.25 -26.85 9.73
C PHE A 55 21.37 -28.08 8.81
N THR A 56 20.29 -28.85 8.74
CA THR A 56 20.07 -29.90 7.74
C THR A 56 18.66 -29.77 7.20
N SER A 57 18.46 -29.99 5.90
CA SER A 57 17.14 -29.94 5.26
C SER A 57 16.86 -31.23 4.49
N GLY A 58 15.57 -31.59 4.41
CA GLY A 58 15.08 -32.70 3.58
C GLY A 58 14.60 -32.24 2.21
N ASP A 59 14.20 -33.19 1.36
CA ASP A 59 13.65 -32.96 0.01
C ASP A 59 12.10 -32.98 -0.03
N GLN A 60 11.45 -33.06 1.13
CA GLN A 60 10.00 -33.16 1.24
C GLN A 60 9.34 -31.80 1.43
N THR A 61 8.29 -31.58 0.65
CA THR A 61 7.25 -30.61 0.95
C THR A 61 6.39 -31.10 2.11
N LEU A 62 6.14 -30.25 3.10
CA LEU A 62 5.21 -30.51 4.18
C LEU A 62 4.00 -29.56 4.10
N VAL A 63 2.79 -30.09 4.22
CA VAL A 63 1.54 -29.31 4.32
C VAL A 63 1.26 -29.02 5.80
N VAL A 64 1.05 -27.75 6.13
CA VAL A 64 0.86 -27.31 7.52
C VAL A 64 -0.60 -26.98 7.78
N ASP A 65 -1.15 -27.47 8.90
CA ASP A 65 -2.51 -27.20 9.34
C ASP A 65 -2.69 -25.73 9.74
N PRO A 66 -3.63 -24.99 9.12
CA PRO A 66 -3.99 -23.62 9.52
C PRO A 66 -4.44 -23.50 10.98
N ASN A 67 -4.96 -24.59 11.57
CA ASN A 67 -5.38 -24.66 12.96
C ASN A 67 -4.26 -25.04 13.94
N LEU A 68 -2.99 -25.02 13.50
CA LEU A 68 -1.77 -25.22 14.27
C LEU A 68 -1.90 -24.93 15.77
N SER A 69 -1.69 -25.97 16.57
CA SER A 69 -1.73 -25.88 18.04
C SER A 69 -0.33 -25.64 18.59
N ILE A 70 -0.23 -24.90 19.70
CA ILE A 70 1.02 -24.75 20.45
C ILE A 70 0.95 -25.55 21.75
N SER A 71 2.00 -26.28 22.07
CA SER A 71 2.23 -26.80 23.43
C SER A 71 3.50 -26.20 23.99
N LEU A 72 3.40 -25.65 25.19
CA LEU A 72 4.54 -25.11 25.90
C LEU A 72 4.92 -26.03 27.07
N SER A 73 6.20 -26.24 27.29
CA SER A 73 6.72 -27.04 28.41
C SER A 73 8.06 -26.49 28.91
N GLY A 74 8.54 -27.04 30.04
CA GLY A 74 9.71 -26.50 30.76
C GLY A 74 9.32 -25.40 31.76
N SER A 75 10.31 -24.91 32.52
CA SER A 75 10.12 -23.89 33.57
C SER A 75 9.62 -22.56 32.99
N GLY A 76 10.10 -22.16 31.81
CA GLY A 76 9.63 -20.99 31.06
C GLY A 76 8.37 -21.24 30.21
N GLY A 77 7.80 -22.44 30.24
CA GLY A 77 6.68 -22.84 29.39
C GLY A 77 5.35 -22.12 29.67
N ASN A 78 5.24 -21.36 30.75
CA ASN A 78 4.07 -20.51 31.01
C ASN A 78 4.23 -19.06 30.53
N SER A 79 5.34 -18.72 29.87
CA SER A 79 5.61 -17.35 29.40
C SER A 79 4.48 -16.84 28.49
N VAL A 80 3.92 -15.69 28.87
CA VAL A 80 2.91 -14.98 28.08
C VAL A 80 3.52 -14.50 26.76
N ILE A 81 4.79 -14.09 26.80
CA ILE A 81 5.54 -13.56 25.65
C ILE A 81 5.61 -14.60 24.52
N VAL A 82 5.91 -15.86 24.83
CA VAL A 82 5.99 -16.95 23.84
C VAL A 82 4.60 -17.26 23.25
N ARG A 83 3.53 -17.21 24.05
CA ARG A 83 2.15 -17.44 23.59
C ARG A 83 1.70 -16.34 22.63
N GLU A 84 1.93 -15.09 22.99
CA GLU A 84 1.59 -13.94 22.16
C GLU A 84 2.40 -13.92 20.86
N ALA A 85 3.70 -14.22 20.93
CA ALA A 85 4.55 -14.35 19.75
C ALA A 85 4.03 -15.44 18.81
N PHE A 86 3.68 -16.63 19.32
CA PHE A 86 3.09 -17.68 18.50
C PHE A 86 1.76 -17.26 17.87
N ALA A 87 0.86 -16.63 18.64
CA ALA A 87 -0.43 -16.16 18.11
C ALA A 87 -0.24 -15.14 16.97
N ARG A 88 0.70 -14.19 17.14
CA ARG A 88 1.08 -13.23 16.12
C ARG A 88 1.65 -13.92 14.88
N TYR A 89 2.57 -14.86 15.06
CA TYR A 89 3.24 -15.55 13.96
C TYR A 89 2.32 -16.50 13.19
N LYS A 90 1.41 -17.19 13.88
CA LYS A 90 0.34 -17.97 13.24
C LYS A 90 -0.52 -17.10 12.34
N THR A 91 -0.87 -15.90 12.80
CA THR A 91 -1.65 -14.93 12.00
C THR A 91 -0.90 -14.50 10.75
N ILE A 92 0.42 -14.29 10.85
CA ILE A 92 1.28 -13.95 9.70
C ILE A 92 1.37 -15.11 8.69
N ILE A 93 1.58 -16.34 9.15
CA ILE A 93 1.76 -17.52 8.27
C ILE A 93 0.50 -17.82 7.46
N PHE A 94 -0.68 -17.76 8.10
CA PHE A 94 -1.94 -18.21 7.49
C PHE A 94 -2.82 -17.07 7.01
N LYS A 95 -2.27 -15.86 6.85
CA LYS A 95 -3.02 -14.66 6.48
C LYS A 95 -3.87 -14.81 5.21
N HIS A 96 -3.37 -15.54 4.20
CA HIS A 96 -4.04 -15.74 2.90
C HIS A 96 -4.79 -17.07 2.79
N VAL A 97 -4.88 -17.88 3.86
CA VAL A 97 -5.70 -19.09 3.83
C VAL A 97 -7.14 -18.68 4.06
N GLY A 98 -7.85 -18.41 2.97
CA GLY A 98 -9.28 -18.11 2.99
C GLY A 98 -10.05 -19.17 3.79
N SER A 99 -11.11 -18.75 4.47
CA SER A 99 -11.96 -19.62 5.27
C SER A 99 -12.84 -20.56 4.43
N SER A 100 -12.58 -20.63 3.13
CA SER A 100 -13.18 -21.58 2.21
C SER A 100 -12.63 -22.97 2.48
N LYS A 101 -13.50 -23.83 3.03
CA LYS A 101 -13.41 -25.29 3.04
C LYS A 101 -12.62 -25.84 1.84
N PHE A 102 -11.35 -26.18 2.04
CA PHE A 102 -10.86 -27.41 1.45
C PHE A 102 -11.54 -28.53 2.24
N GLY A 103 -12.58 -29.14 1.65
CA GLY A 103 -13.31 -30.24 2.24
C GLY A 103 -12.38 -31.43 2.48
N GLY A 104 -11.85 -31.53 3.70
CA GLY A 104 -11.09 -32.66 4.23
C GLY A 104 -11.29 -32.72 5.74
N THR A 105 -12.30 -33.45 6.20
CA THR A 105 -12.66 -33.58 7.62
C THR A 105 -11.83 -34.64 8.35
N SER A 106 -10.52 -34.70 8.12
CA SER A 106 -9.62 -35.57 8.89
C SER A 106 -8.22 -34.98 9.07
N ASN A 107 -7.68 -35.10 10.29
CA ASN A 107 -6.28 -34.78 10.67
C ASN A 107 -5.21 -35.54 9.85
N SER A 108 -5.59 -36.29 8.81
CA SER A 108 -4.75 -37.07 7.91
C SER A 108 -4.16 -36.27 6.75
N ASP A 109 -4.71 -35.08 6.45
CA ASP A 109 -4.38 -34.34 5.22
C ASP A 109 -3.24 -33.32 5.43
N TYR A 110 -2.87 -33.08 6.68
CA TYR A 110 -1.79 -32.18 7.08
C TYR A 110 -0.59 -32.96 7.62
N ASP A 111 0.61 -32.60 7.17
CA ASP A 111 1.87 -33.19 7.60
C ASP A 111 2.33 -32.66 8.97
N ILE A 112 1.95 -31.43 9.33
CA ILE A 112 2.28 -30.73 10.58
C ILE A 112 1.02 -30.09 11.16
N SER A 113 0.74 -30.30 12.45
CA SER A 113 -0.40 -29.64 13.13
C SER A 113 -0.11 -29.16 14.55
N LYS A 114 1.14 -29.30 15.01
CA LYS A 114 1.58 -28.88 16.35
C LYS A 114 2.96 -28.22 16.33
N VAL A 115 3.11 -27.19 17.15
CA VAL A 115 4.41 -26.59 17.51
C VAL A 115 4.63 -26.82 19.01
N ALA A 116 5.65 -27.59 19.37
CA ALA A 116 6.12 -27.69 20.75
C ALA A 116 7.23 -26.68 20.99
N VAL A 117 7.10 -25.88 22.05
CA VAL A 117 8.17 -25.00 22.51
C VAL A 117 8.54 -25.40 23.94
N ILE A 118 9.81 -25.78 24.12
CA ILE A 118 10.38 -26.21 25.39
C ILE A 118 11.33 -25.11 25.84
N VAL A 119 11.06 -24.51 27.01
CA VAL A 119 11.85 -23.41 27.57
C VAL A 119 12.40 -23.80 28.94
N HIS A 120 13.71 -23.91 29.06
CA HIS A 120 14.38 -24.42 30.27
C HIS A 120 14.62 -23.38 31.37
N SER A 121 14.36 -22.11 31.11
CA SER A 121 14.45 -21.01 32.09
C SER A 121 13.20 -20.13 32.02
N ASP A 122 12.70 -19.69 33.19
CA ASP A 122 11.63 -18.70 33.34
C ASP A 122 12.15 -17.26 33.39
N ASP A 123 13.45 -17.05 33.13
CA ASP A 123 14.05 -15.73 33.06
C ASP A 123 13.55 -14.95 31.83
N GLU A 124 12.77 -13.90 32.09
CA GLU A 124 12.20 -12.98 31.10
C GLU A 124 12.95 -11.63 31.07
N GLU A 125 14.01 -11.44 31.87
CA GLU A 125 14.72 -10.15 31.93
C GLU A 125 15.50 -9.86 30.64
N LEU A 126 15.22 -8.69 30.05
CA LEU A 126 15.85 -8.22 28.82
C LEU A 126 17.20 -7.56 29.15
N GLN A 127 18.27 -8.36 29.19
CA GLN A 127 19.64 -7.89 29.45
C GLN A 127 20.55 -8.08 28.23
N LEU A 128 21.61 -7.26 28.14
CA LEU A 128 22.65 -7.46 27.13
C LEU A 128 23.37 -8.79 27.40
N GLY A 129 23.39 -9.67 26.39
CA GLY A 129 24.07 -10.98 26.48
C GLY A 129 23.19 -12.14 26.94
N VAL A 130 21.86 -12.00 26.91
CA VAL A 130 20.95 -13.15 27.09
C VAL A 130 21.23 -14.23 26.03
N ASP A 131 21.16 -15.49 26.45
CA ASP A 131 21.32 -16.64 25.56
C ASP A 131 20.12 -16.74 24.60
N GLU A 132 20.35 -16.46 23.33
CA GLU A 132 19.35 -16.56 22.25
C GLU A 132 19.41 -17.91 21.50
N SER A 133 20.16 -18.89 22.01
CA SER A 133 20.30 -20.19 21.36
C SER A 133 19.01 -21.01 21.40
N TYR A 134 18.76 -21.72 20.31
CA TYR A 134 17.64 -22.64 20.17
C TYR A 134 18.01 -23.80 19.24
N THR A 135 17.30 -24.91 19.39
CA THR A 135 17.28 -26.02 18.45
C THR A 135 15.89 -26.11 17.84
N LEU A 136 15.82 -26.20 16.51
CA LEU A 136 14.57 -26.34 15.77
C LEU A 136 14.57 -27.67 15.03
N LEU A 137 13.54 -28.48 15.25
CA LEU A 137 13.34 -29.76 14.57
C LEU A 137 11.95 -29.80 13.94
N VAL A 138 11.86 -30.20 12.66
CA VAL A 138 10.59 -30.35 11.94
C VAL A 138 10.40 -31.83 11.59
N VAL A 139 9.32 -32.45 12.09
CA VAL A 139 9.06 -33.89 11.91
C VAL A 139 7.69 -34.13 11.28
N LYS A 140 7.66 -34.85 10.16
CA LYS A 140 6.45 -35.23 9.44
C LYS A 140 5.61 -36.28 10.19
N ASN A 141 4.29 -36.18 10.10
CA ASN A 141 3.35 -37.23 10.50
C ASN A 141 3.51 -38.51 9.65
N ASN A 142 3.86 -39.64 10.26
CA ASN A 142 4.07 -40.92 9.58
C ASN A 142 2.84 -41.87 9.60
N GLY A 143 1.64 -41.37 9.92
CA GLY A 143 0.40 -42.16 9.86
C GLY A 143 0.20 -43.22 10.97
N LEU A 144 1.15 -43.33 11.91
CA LEU A 144 1.12 -44.28 13.05
C LEU A 144 0.76 -43.62 14.40
N SER A 145 -0.17 -42.66 14.40
CA SER A 145 -0.65 -41.89 15.58
C SER A 145 0.26 -40.78 16.14
N ILE A 146 1.41 -40.48 15.50
CA ILE A 146 2.26 -39.36 15.91
C ILE A 146 1.87 -38.12 15.10
N ILE A 147 1.34 -37.11 15.77
CA ILE A 147 1.08 -35.78 15.18
C ILE A 147 2.40 -35.22 14.66
N GLY A 148 2.45 -34.78 13.40
CA GLY A 148 3.63 -34.09 12.88
C GLY A 148 3.84 -32.77 13.59
N GLU A 149 5.07 -32.53 14.03
CA GLU A 149 5.39 -31.51 15.03
C GLU A 149 6.65 -30.73 14.66
N VAL A 150 6.61 -29.42 14.92
CA VAL A 150 7.78 -28.55 14.97
C VAL A 150 8.18 -28.40 16.43
N THR A 151 9.39 -28.82 16.80
CA THR A 151 9.92 -28.70 18.15
C THR A 151 10.96 -27.60 18.20
N ILE A 152 10.73 -26.61 19.05
CA ILE A 152 11.67 -25.55 19.43
C ILE A 152 12.12 -25.84 20.85
N GLU A 153 13.42 -26.05 21.05
CA GLU A 153 14.02 -26.18 22.37
C GLU A 153 14.99 -25.03 22.61
N ALA A 154 14.77 -24.27 23.68
CA ALA A 154 15.58 -23.11 24.00
C ALA A 154 15.89 -23.03 25.50
N ASN A 155 17.05 -22.48 25.82
CA ASN A 155 17.44 -22.27 27.22
C ASN A 155 16.67 -21.12 27.87
N THR A 156 16.24 -20.12 27.08
CA THR A 156 15.57 -18.90 27.55
C THR A 156 14.33 -18.59 26.72
N VAL A 157 13.48 -17.69 27.24
CA VAL A 157 12.32 -17.16 26.51
C VAL A 157 12.75 -16.47 25.20
N TYR A 158 13.89 -15.77 25.17
CA TYR A 158 14.40 -15.11 23.97
C TYR A 158 14.89 -16.09 22.91
N GLY A 159 15.58 -17.17 23.32
CA GLY A 159 15.91 -18.26 22.40
C GLY A 159 14.65 -18.91 21.80
N ALA A 160 13.59 -19.07 22.60
CA ALA A 160 12.31 -19.58 22.12
C ALA A 160 11.66 -18.65 21.09
N LEU A 161 11.75 -17.33 21.30
CA LEU A 161 11.30 -16.32 20.33
C LEU A 161 12.08 -16.42 19.01
N ARG A 162 13.42 -16.57 19.06
CA ARG A 162 14.25 -16.78 17.86
C ARG A 162 13.91 -18.07 17.12
N GLY A 163 13.62 -19.15 17.85
CA GLY A 163 13.17 -20.40 17.25
C GLY A 163 11.81 -20.26 16.54
N LEU A 164 10.89 -19.51 17.16
CA LEU A 164 9.59 -19.18 16.56
C LEU A 164 9.75 -18.28 15.31
N GLU A 165 10.63 -17.27 15.35
CA GLU A 165 10.98 -16.43 14.18
C GLU A 165 11.57 -17.28 13.05
N THR A 166 12.46 -18.20 13.38
CA THR A 166 13.09 -19.09 12.38
C THR A 166 12.07 -20.03 11.74
N THR A 167 11.06 -20.44 12.51
CA THR A 167 9.93 -21.21 11.98
C THR A 167 9.14 -20.42 10.92
N LEU A 168 9.03 -19.10 11.05
CA LEU A 168 8.44 -18.23 10.00
C LEU A 168 9.28 -18.25 8.72
N SER A 169 10.61 -18.20 8.87
CA SER A 169 11.55 -18.12 7.75
C SER A 169 11.68 -19.42 6.95
N LEU A 170 11.17 -20.56 7.44
CA LEU A 170 11.22 -21.86 6.76
C LEU A 170 10.32 -22.00 5.50
N ARG A 171 9.87 -20.89 4.91
CA ARG A 171 8.89 -20.88 3.81
C ARG A 171 9.51 -21.20 2.43
N SER A 172 9.65 -22.48 2.08
CA SER A 172 9.61 -23.00 0.68
C SER A 172 9.51 -24.54 0.69
N THR A 173 8.52 -25.22 0.08
CA THR A 173 8.40 -25.54 -1.36
C THR A 173 7.19 -26.50 -1.49
N LEU A 174 6.23 -26.32 -2.41
CA LEU A 174 5.18 -27.31 -2.74
C LEU A 174 5.44 -27.95 -4.13
N LEU A 175 5.74 -29.28 -4.14
CA LEU A 175 5.73 -30.34 -5.20
C LEU A 175 6.80 -30.27 -6.34
N SER A 176 7.45 -31.33 -6.91
CA SER A 176 7.61 -32.83 -6.82
C SER A 176 8.56 -33.27 -8.02
N PRO A 177 9.03 -34.53 -8.27
CA PRO A 177 9.87 -35.50 -7.53
C PRO A 177 11.19 -36.01 -8.23
N LYS A 178 12.15 -36.49 -7.40
CA LYS A 178 13.22 -37.53 -7.61
C LYS A 178 14.47 -37.30 -8.51
N LYS A 179 15.67 -37.38 -7.89
CA LYS A 179 16.57 -38.57 -7.93
C LYS A 179 17.79 -38.46 -6.98
N MET A 180 18.06 -39.56 -6.28
CA MET A 180 19.15 -39.81 -5.32
C MET A 180 20.53 -39.92 -5.96
N SER A 181 21.58 -39.37 -5.33
CA SER A 181 22.94 -39.94 -5.40
C SER A 181 23.78 -39.60 -4.15
N THR A 182 24.65 -40.52 -3.79
CA THR A 182 25.28 -40.78 -2.48
C THR A 182 26.69 -40.19 -2.28
N ALA A 183 27.15 -40.18 -1.00
CA ALA A 183 28.54 -40.23 -0.46
C ALA A 183 29.01 -38.92 0.21
N ARG A 184 29.83 -38.87 1.28
CA ARG A 184 30.52 -39.83 2.17
C ARG A 184 31.06 -39.05 3.39
N ASN A 185 31.16 -39.71 4.55
CA ASN A 185 31.84 -39.27 5.80
C ASN A 185 33.33 -38.89 5.62
N PRO A 186 33.89 -38.03 6.51
CA PRO A 186 34.79 -38.53 7.59
C PRO A 186 34.65 -37.76 8.94
N LYS A 187 34.52 -38.44 10.10
CA LYS A 187 35.57 -38.90 11.06
C LYS A 187 36.34 -37.81 11.85
N THR A 188 35.87 -37.55 13.09
CA THR A 188 36.52 -37.64 14.43
C THR A 188 37.86 -36.94 14.80
N LEU A 189 37.74 -36.06 15.84
CA LEU A 189 38.55 -35.84 17.08
C LEU A 189 40.00 -35.23 17.02
N PRO A 190 40.56 -34.66 18.13
CA PRO A 190 39.99 -33.81 19.20
C PRO A 190 40.93 -32.70 19.79
N SER A 191 40.34 -31.82 20.63
CA SER A 191 40.81 -31.13 21.87
C SER A 191 42.29 -30.72 22.09
N PHE A 192 42.53 -29.49 22.60
CA PHE A 192 43.31 -29.21 23.83
C PHE A 192 43.11 -27.77 24.36
N PHE A 193 43.43 -27.60 25.65
CA PHE A 193 42.94 -26.67 26.68
C PHE A 193 43.92 -25.50 26.97
N THR A 194 43.40 -24.31 27.35
CA THR A 194 43.94 -23.27 28.31
C THR A 194 45.34 -22.65 28.11
N ILE A 195 45.74 -21.43 28.55
CA ILE A 195 45.57 -20.56 29.75
C ILE A 195 46.26 -19.19 29.38
N LEU A 196 45.87 -17.95 29.79
CA LEU A 196 46.34 -17.13 30.96
C LEU A 196 45.95 -15.64 30.68
N THR A 197 44.99 -14.99 31.38
CA THR A 197 45.07 -14.00 32.50
C THR A 197 45.70 -12.58 32.29
N ILE A 198 44.88 -11.56 32.61
CA ILE A 198 45.07 -10.35 33.48
C ILE A 198 45.54 -8.97 32.93
N CYS A 199 44.66 -7.97 33.20
CA CYS A 199 44.79 -6.51 33.49
C CYS A 199 45.47 -5.55 32.48
N PHE A 200 45.14 -4.25 32.33
CA PHE A 200 44.71 -3.19 33.27
C PHE A 200 43.94 -2.06 32.53
N LEU A 201 43.20 -1.26 33.33
CA LEU A 201 42.51 0.01 33.02
C LEU A 201 43.38 1.09 32.34
N LEU A 202 42.75 1.99 31.57
CA LEU A 202 42.86 3.47 31.71
C LEU A 202 41.99 4.20 30.66
N THR A 203 41.06 5.02 31.15
CA THR A 203 40.30 6.05 30.42
C THR A 203 41.16 7.28 30.12
N PRO A 204 40.75 8.13 29.16
CA PRO A 204 40.69 9.56 29.50
C PRO A 204 39.37 10.24 29.09
N VAL A 205 39.02 11.17 29.97
CA VAL A 205 37.94 12.17 29.92
C VAL A 205 38.25 13.23 28.85
N ILE A 206 37.27 13.58 28.02
CA ILE A 206 37.31 14.80 27.21
C ILE A 206 36.12 15.71 27.58
N ASN A 207 36.48 16.93 27.99
CA ASN A 207 35.61 18.05 28.31
C ASN A 207 34.71 18.43 27.12
N SER A 208 33.39 18.44 27.33
CA SER A 208 32.44 19.11 26.43
C SER A 208 32.17 20.53 26.95
N ARG A 209 32.62 21.55 26.21
CA ARG A 209 32.26 22.95 26.43
C ARG A 209 30.82 23.18 25.96
N THR A 210 29.94 23.55 26.89
CA THR A 210 28.57 23.99 26.61
C THR A 210 28.60 25.39 25.98
N ILE A 211 28.22 25.50 24.71
CA ILE A 211 27.84 26.78 24.09
C ILE A 211 26.33 26.90 24.24
N ARG A 212 25.88 27.77 25.15
CA ARG A 212 24.48 28.23 25.21
C ARG A 212 24.25 29.21 24.07
N THR A 213 23.63 28.77 23.00
CA THR A 213 22.92 29.65 22.06
C THR A 213 21.47 29.76 22.54
N THR A 214 21.08 30.96 22.95
CA THR A 214 19.70 31.36 23.18
C THR A 214 18.95 31.29 21.86
N ILE A 215 18.17 30.22 21.65
CA ILE A 215 17.18 30.14 20.59
C ILE A 215 15.97 30.95 21.06
N GLY A 216 15.67 32.03 20.35
CA GLY A 216 14.42 32.76 20.51
C GLY A 216 13.25 31.82 20.24
N SER A 217 12.22 31.88 21.09
CA SER A 217 10.93 31.23 20.87
C SER A 217 10.41 31.54 19.46
N PRO A 218 9.92 30.54 18.70
CA PRO A 218 9.19 30.82 17.47
C PRO A 218 8.00 31.72 17.83
N SER A 219 7.89 32.82 17.12
CA SER A 219 6.74 33.71 17.18
C SER A 219 5.46 32.93 16.91
N ASP A 220 4.48 33.18 17.75
CA ASP A 220 3.07 32.78 17.67
C ASP A 220 2.48 33.11 16.28
N ASP A 221 2.54 32.15 15.35
CA ASP A 221 1.95 32.29 14.02
C ASP A 221 0.44 32.02 14.08
N SER A 222 -0.25 33.03 14.60
CA SER A 222 -1.70 33.06 14.77
C SER A 222 -2.50 33.10 13.46
N SER A 223 -1.87 33.07 12.27
CA SER A 223 -2.54 33.34 10.99
C SER A 223 -2.80 32.11 10.10
N ILE A 224 -2.00 31.05 10.18
CA ILE A 224 -2.07 29.94 9.20
C ILE A 224 -3.10 28.87 9.57
N THR A 225 -3.85 28.38 8.57
CA THR A 225 -4.78 27.24 8.67
C THR A 225 -4.11 26.02 8.06
N PHE A 226 -3.94 24.94 8.82
CA PHE A 226 -3.16 23.76 8.42
C PHE A 226 -4.00 22.62 7.81
N LEU A 227 -5.04 22.98 7.04
CA LEU A 227 -5.90 22.01 6.35
C LEU A 227 -5.34 21.66 4.96
N TRP A 228 -5.50 20.38 4.58
CA TRP A 228 -5.14 19.85 3.28
C TRP A 228 -6.06 18.69 2.84
N PRO A 229 -6.73 18.74 1.67
CA PRO A 229 -6.92 19.92 0.83
C PRO A 229 -7.59 21.08 1.58
N LEU A 230 -7.33 22.31 1.12
CA LEU A 230 -8.01 23.49 1.62
C LEU A 230 -9.53 23.44 1.27
N PRO A 231 -10.43 23.60 2.25
CA PRO A 231 -11.87 23.60 1.97
C PRO A 231 -12.31 24.77 1.10
N SER A 232 -13.38 24.59 0.33
CA SER A 232 -13.91 25.66 -0.54
C SER A 232 -14.37 26.91 0.22
N GLU A 233 -14.98 26.72 1.39
CA GLU A 233 -15.46 27.81 2.25
C GLU A 233 -15.19 27.46 3.72
N PHE A 234 -14.54 28.36 4.47
CA PHE A 234 -14.38 28.18 5.91
C PHE A 234 -14.26 29.50 6.68
N THR A 235 -14.63 29.47 7.97
CA THR A 235 -14.36 30.52 8.96
C THR A 235 -13.84 29.89 10.25
N SER A 236 -12.98 30.60 10.96
CA SER A 236 -12.41 30.19 12.24
C SER A 236 -12.48 31.32 13.28
N GLY A 237 -12.37 30.95 14.55
CA GLY A 237 -12.30 31.88 15.68
C GLY A 237 -10.92 31.91 16.34
N ASP A 238 -10.90 32.21 17.64
CA ASP A 238 -9.69 32.43 18.45
C ASP A 238 -9.60 31.50 19.68
N GLN A 239 -10.55 30.58 19.85
CA GLN A 239 -10.61 29.69 21.02
C GLN A 239 -9.85 28.39 20.79
N THR A 240 -9.32 27.82 21.87
CA THR A 240 -8.79 26.45 21.91
C THR A 240 -9.74 25.58 22.71
N LEU A 241 -10.20 24.48 22.11
CA LEU A 241 -11.13 23.53 22.72
C LEU A 241 -10.42 22.22 23.04
N VAL A 242 -10.68 21.64 24.21
CA VAL A 242 -10.13 20.33 24.61
C VAL A 242 -11.12 19.21 24.27
N VAL A 243 -10.64 18.14 23.64
CA VAL A 243 -11.45 16.99 23.19
C VAL A 243 -11.31 15.81 24.15
N ASP A 244 -12.44 15.23 24.56
CA ASP A 244 -12.54 14.05 25.41
C ASP A 244 -11.99 12.80 24.70
N PRO A 245 -11.03 12.06 25.28
CA PRO A 245 -10.58 10.76 24.76
C PRO A 245 -11.69 9.72 24.59
N ASN A 246 -12.77 9.82 25.36
CA ASN A 246 -13.96 8.97 25.25
C ASN A 246 -14.95 9.47 24.18
N LEU A 247 -14.52 10.37 23.28
CA LEU A 247 -15.32 10.96 22.21
C LEU A 247 -16.36 9.99 21.65
N SER A 248 -17.62 10.37 21.78
CA SER A 248 -18.76 9.57 21.33
C SER A 248 -19.30 10.09 20.00
N ILE A 249 -19.97 9.22 19.25
CA ILE A 249 -20.66 9.61 18.01
C ILE A 249 -22.17 9.47 18.21
N SER A 250 -22.94 10.44 17.71
CA SER A 250 -24.36 10.24 17.42
C SER A 250 -24.62 10.35 15.95
N LEU A 251 -25.34 9.37 15.43
CA LEU A 251 -25.73 9.34 14.03
C LEU A 251 -27.22 9.63 13.90
N SER A 252 -27.58 10.34 12.84
CA SER A 252 -28.97 10.72 12.52
C SER A 252 -29.15 10.93 11.02
N GLY A 253 -30.40 11.12 10.59
CA GLY A 253 -30.78 11.07 9.17
C GLY A 253 -31.04 9.65 8.68
N SER A 254 -31.52 9.50 7.45
CA SER A 254 -31.84 8.19 6.84
C SER A 254 -30.59 7.31 6.72
N GLY A 255 -29.46 7.88 6.30
CA GLY A 255 -28.16 7.20 6.26
C GLY A 255 -27.44 7.11 7.61
N GLY A 256 -28.02 7.64 8.69
CA GLY A 256 -27.40 7.65 10.01
C GLY A 256 -27.13 6.26 10.59
N ASN A 257 -27.77 5.20 10.09
CA ASN A 257 -27.48 3.85 10.58
C ASN A 257 -26.30 3.15 9.89
N SER A 258 -25.67 3.81 8.92
CA SER A 258 -24.57 3.27 8.12
C SER A 258 -23.43 2.69 8.95
N VAL A 259 -22.97 1.49 8.59
CA VAL A 259 -21.75 0.88 9.15
C VAL A 259 -20.52 1.66 8.70
N ILE A 260 -20.52 2.17 7.46
CA ILE A 260 -19.42 2.94 6.86
C ILE A 260 -19.01 4.13 7.73
N VAL A 261 -19.99 4.92 8.17
CA VAL A 261 -19.75 6.10 9.00
C VAL A 261 -19.26 5.72 10.40
N ARG A 262 -19.80 4.64 10.99
CA ARG A 262 -19.36 4.14 12.31
C ARG A 262 -17.91 3.68 12.28
N GLU A 263 -17.54 2.87 11.30
CA GLU A 263 -16.19 2.34 11.15
C GLU A 263 -15.18 3.45 10.82
N ALA A 264 -15.58 4.41 9.97
CA ALA A 264 -14.73 5.57 9.69
C ALA A 264 -14.50 6.42 10.94
N PHE A 265 -15.53 6.65 11.77
CA PHE A 265 -15.36 7.35 13.04
C PHE A 265 -14.43 6.58 13.99
N ALA A 266 -14.59 5.26 14.10
CA ALA A 266 -13.71 4.43 14.92
C ALA A 266 -12.24 4.51 14.46
N ARG A 267 -12.00 4.46 13.15
CA ARG A 267 -10.67 4.66 12.54
C ARG A 267 -10.09 6.03 12.91
N TYR A 268 -10.84 7.11 12.69
CA TYR A 268 -10.35 8.47 12.99
C TYR A 268 -10.12 8.69 14.48
N LYS A 269 -10.95 8.10 15.36
CA LYS A 269 -10.72 8.14 16.80
C LYS A 269 -9.37 7.52 17.17
N THR A 270 -9.04 6.35 16.59
CA THR A 270 -7.73 5.70 16.79
C THR A 270 -6.56 6.58 16.32
N ILE A 271 -6.72 7.27 15.19
CA ILE A 271 -5.71 8.19 14.66
C ILE A 271 -5.52 9.41 15.57
N ILE A 272 -6.62 10.06 15.98
CA ILE A 272 -6.63 11.30 16.78
C ILE A 272 -6.04 11.05 18.17
N PHE A 273 -6.39 9.93 18.80
CA PHE A 273 -6.02 9.64 20.20
C PHE A 273 -4.86 8.66 20.36
N LYS A 274 -4.07 8.41 19.30
CA LYS A 274 -2.92 7.48 19.30
C LYS A 274 -1.92 7.68 20.45
N HIS A 275 -1.76 8.91 20.94
CA HIS A 275 -0.83 9.27 22.02
C HIS A 275 -1.47 9.32 23.42
N VAL A 276 -2.79 9.19 23.51
CA VAL A 276 -3.49 9.12 24.80
C VAL A 276 -3.42 7.68 25.28
N GLY A 277 -2.49 7.38 26.19
CA GLY A 277 -2.33 6.03 26.71
C GLY A 277 -3.60 5.52 27.39
N SER A 278 -3.86 4.21 27.33
CA SER A 278 -4.94 3.49 28.03
C SER A 278 -4.86 3.56 29.56
N SER A 279 -3.95 4.37 30.10
CA SER A 279 -3.82 4.65 31.51
C SER A 279 -5.09 5.36 31.98
N LYS A 280 -5.93 4.64 32.72
CA LYS A 280 -6.93 5.21 33.64
C LYS A 280 -6.20 6.09 34.66
N PHE A 281 -5.77 7.28 34.25
CA PHE A 281 -5.45 8.32 35.21
C PHE A 281 -6.80 8.82 35.73
N GLY A 282 -7.10 8.39 36.95
CA GLY A 282 -8.34 8.69 37.62
C GLY A 282 -8.55 10.20 37.79
N GLY A 283 -9.82 10.59 37.68
CA GLY A 283 -10.33 11.76 38.39
C GLY A 283 -10.09 13.11 37.71
N THR A 284 -10.47 13.28 36.45
CA THR A 284 -11.08 14.53 36.02
C THR A 284 -12.55 14.24 35.73
N SER A 285 -13.45 14.97 36.39
CA SER A 285 -14.88 14.89 36.12
C SER A 285 -15.16 15.20 34.65
N ASN A 286 -16.26 14.68 34.09
CA ASN A 286 -16.79 15.02 32.74
C ASN A 286 -16.99 16.54 32.47
N SER A 287 -16.59 17.42 33.39
CA SER A 287 -16.74 18.87 33.34
C SER A 287 -15.53 19.62 32.75
N ASP A 288 -14.42 18.95 32.42
CA ASP A 288 -13.18 19.60 31.94
C ASP A 288 -12.97 19.57 30.41
N TYR A 289 -13.79 18.83 29.66
CA TYR A 289 -13.68 18.75 28.20
C TYR A 289 -14.72 19.63 27.50
N ASP A 290 -14.29 20.35 26.46
CA ASP A 290 -15.15 21.23 25.66
C ASP A 290 -15.94 20.46 24.59
N ILE A 291 -15.41 19.32 24.16
CA ILE A 291 -15.98 18.44 23.14
C ILE A 291 -15.94 16.99 23.64
N SER A 292 -17.10 16.37 23.74
CA SER A 292 -17.38 15.00 24.15
C SER A 292 -18.15 14.18 23.10
N LYS A 293 -18.76 14.86 22.11
CA LYS A 293 -19.64 14.23 21.12
C LYS A 293 -19.52 14.81 19.71
N VAL A 294 -19.48 13.92 18.72
CA VAL A 294 -19.61 14.25 17.29
C VAL A 294 -20.99 13.81 16.81
N ALA A 295 -21.80 14.73 16.30
CA ALA A 295 -23.04 14.45 15.62
C ALA A 295 -22.78 14.35 14.11
N VAL A 296 -23.16 13.22 13.49
CA VAL A 296 -23.11 13.05 12.03
C VAL A 296 -24.54 12.86 11.52
N ILE A 297 -24.93 13.71 10.57
CA ILE A 297 -26.24 13.71 9.93
C ILE A 297 -26.03 13.33 8.46
N VAL A 298 -26.64 12.22 8.03
CA VAL A 298 -26.58 11.75 6.64
C VAL A 298 -27.99 11.66 6.06
N HIS A 299 -28.25 12.42 4.99
CA HIS A 299 -29.61 12.60 4.44
C HIS A 299 -30.07 11.52 3.46
N SER A 300 -29.16 10.71 2.93
CA SER A 300 -29.45 9.58 2.04
C SER A 300 -29.05 8.26 2.69
N ASP A 301 -29.90 7.24 2.55
CA ASP A 301 -29.59 5.84 2.87
C ASP A 301 -28.93 5.10 1.69
N ASP A 302 -28.72 5.78 0.57
CA ASP A 302 -27.93 5.29 -0.56
C ASP A 302 -26.43 5.24 -0.21
N GLU A 303 -25.87 4.03 -0.23
CA GLU A 303 -24.48 3.72 0.06
C GLU A 303 -23.74 3.17 -1.19
N GLU A 304 -24.31 3.34 -2.39
CA GLU A 304 -23.66 2.90 -3.62
C GLU A 304 -22.51 3.86 -3.99
N LEU A 305 -21.28 3.31 -4.07
CA LEU A 305 -20.12 4.07 -4.50
C LEU A 305 -20.08 4.11 -6.03
N GLN A 306 -20.26 5.29 -6.58
CA GLN A 306 -20.20 5.54 -8.02
C GLN A 306 -19.42 6.83 -8.31
N LEU A 307 -18.99 7.00 -9.55
CA LEU A 307 -18.39 8.26 -9.99
C LEU A 307 -19.42 9.39 -9.85
N GLY A 308 -18.99 10.55 -9.36
CA GLY A 308 -19.87 11.71 -9.20
C GLY A 308 -20.84 11.62 -8.03
N VAL A 309 -20.67 10.64 -7.12
CA VAL A 309 -21.40 10.62 -5.84
C VAL A 309 -21.20 11.93 -5.08
N ASP A 310 -22.21 12.39 -4.35
CA ASP A 310 -22.13 13.65 -3.62
C ASP A 310 -21.21 13.54 -2.40
N GLU A 311 -19.98 14.06 -2.54
CA GLU A 311 -18.96 14.10 -1.48
C GLU A 311 -18.97 15.42 -0.68
N SER A 312 -20.02 16.24 -0.80
CA SER A 312 -20.13 17.51 -0.07
C SER A 312 -20.52 17.32 1.39
N TYR A 313 -20.02 18.23 2.24
CA TYR A 313 -20.33 18.25 3.66
C TYR A 313 -20.25 19.66 4.25
N THR A 314 -20.91 19.83 5.39
CA THR A 314 -20.75 20.98 6.29
C THR A 314 -20.23 20.47 7.63
N LEU A 315 -19.22 21.13 8.19
CA LEU A 315 -18.65 20.84 9.50
C LEU A 315 -18.71 22.09 10.39
N LEU A 316 -19.35 21.96 11.54
CA LEU A 316 -19.40 22.97 12.60
C LEU A 316 -18.69 22.42 13.84
N VAL A 317 -17.77 23.21 14.41
CA VAL A 317 -17.09 22.91 15.69
C VAL A 317 -17.29 24.10 16.62
N VAL A 318 -18.02 23.89 17.71
CA VAL A 318 -18.33 24.91 18.72
C VAL A 318 -18.15 24.34 20.13
N LYS A 319 -17.80 25.21 21.08
CA LYS A 319 -17.65 24.82 22.49
C LYS A 319 -18.98 24.36 23.10
N ASN A 320 -18.95 23.31 23.92
CA ASN A 320 -20.11 22.95 24.73
C ASN A 320 -20.34 23.98 25.85
N ASN A 321 -21.37 24.80 25.68
CA ASN A 321 -21.73 25.83 26.66
C ASN A 321 -23.02 25.49 27.41
N GLY A 322 -23.60 24.29 27.21
CA GLY A 322 -24.94 23.92 27.70
C GLY A 322 -26.11 24.74 27.13
N LEU A 323 -25.81 25.79 26.35
CA LEU A 323 -26.75 26.72 25.72
C LEU A 323 -26.82 26.53 24.19
N SER A 324 -25.92 25.73 23.60
CA SER A 324 -25.90 25.48 22.15
C SER A 324 -27.01 24.51 21.77
N ILE A 325 -27.89 24.94 20.86
CA ILE A 325 -28.97 24.12 20.29
C ILE A 325 -28.42 23.15 19.22
N ILE A 326 -27.21 23.41 18.69
CA ILE A 326 -26.68 22.84 17.44
C ILE A 326 -25.71 21.65 17.70
N GLY A 327 -25.42 21.33 18.96
CA GLY A 327 -24.39 20.34 19.33
C GLY A 327 -22.99 20.95 19.45
N GLU A 328 -21.98 20.13 19.77
CA GLU A 328 -20.57 20.53 19.95
C GLU A 328 -19.79 20.42 18.63
N VAL A 329 -19.81 19.24 18.01
CA VAL A 329 -19.30 19.01 16.66
C VAL A 329 -20.42 18.43 15.82
N THR A 330 -20.71 19.03 14.67
CA THR A 330 -21.77 18.57 13.76
C THR A 330 -21.22 18.46 12.34
N ILE A 331 -21.29 17.27 11.76
CA ILE A 331 -21.02 16.98 10.35
C ILE A 331 -22.35 16.67 9.68
N GLU A 332 -22.71 17.43 8.67
CA GLU A 332 -23.92 17.22 7.87
C GLU A 332 -23.52 16.97 6.41
N ALA A 333 -24.00 15.88 5.84
CA ALA A 333 -23.68 15.46 4.47
C ALA A 333 -24.89 14.83 3.78
N ASN A 334 -24.93 14.91 2.46
CA ASN A 334 -26.00 14.29 1.67
C ASN A 334 -25.83 12.77 1.61
N THR A 335 -24.59 12.27 1.50
CA THR A 335 -24.26 10.84 1.46
C THR A 335 -23.25 10.46 2.53
N VAL A 336 -23.05 9.16 2.73
CA VAL A 336 -22.01 8.64 3.62
C VAL A 336 -20.61 9.11 3.22
N TYR A 337 -20.33 9.32 1.92
CA TYR A 337 -19.02 9.75 1.45
C TYR A 337 -18.69 11.19 1.82
N GLY A 338 -19.67 12.10 1.73
CA GLY A 338 -19.51 13.45 2.27
C GLY A 338 -19.17 13.43 3.77
N ALA A 339 -19.81 12.56 4.54
CA ALA A 339 -19.49 12.38 5.96
C ALA A 339 -18.05 11.85 6.18
N LEU A 340 -17.56 10.92 5.34
CA LEU A 340 -16.16 10.48 5.38
C LEU A 340 -15.19 11.64 5.15
N ARG A 341 -15.47 12.52 4.17
CA ARG A 341 -14.63 13.70 3.89
C ARG A 341 -14.66 14.71 5.04
N GLY A 342 -15.82 14.87 5.67
CA GLY A 342 -15.98 15.69 6.88
C GLY A 342 -15.21 15.15 8.08
N LEU A 343 -15.19 13.83 8.28
CA LEU A 343 -14.42 13.18 9.33
C LEU A 343 -12.90 13.32 9.12
N GLU A 344 -12.41 13.22 7.87
CA GLU A 344 -11.01 13.54 7.55
C GLU A 344 -10.68 14.97 7.96
N THR A 345 -11.48 15.95 7.52
CA THR A 345 -11.25 17.36 7.83
C THR A 345 -11.31 17.62 9.34
N PHE A 346 -12.25 17.02 10.06
CA PHE A 346 -12.30 17.09 11.53
C PHE A 346 -11.03 16.54 12.17
N SER A 347 -10.50 15.40 11.68
CA SER A 347 -9.27 14.81 12.21
C SER A 347 -8.04 15.70 12.05
N GLN A 348 -8.01 16.57 11.02
CA GLN A 348 -6.92 17.53 10.80
C GLN A 348 -7.01 18.74 11.75
N LEU A 349 -8.21 19.08 12.23
CA LEU A 349 -8.40 20.11 13.24
C LEU A 349 -7.93 19.67 14.64
N CYS A 350 -7.88 18.35 14.88
CA CYS A 350 -7.41 17.78 16.14
C CYS A 350 -5.87 17.69 16.19
N GLY A 351 -5.26 18.43 17.12
CA GLY A 351 -3.83 18.34 17.43
C GLY A 351 -3.59 17.76 18.82
N PHE A 352 -2.62 16.86 18.96
CA PHE A 352 -2.19 16.39 20.27
C PHE A 352 -1.16 17.37 20.88
N ASP A 353 -1.48 17.93 22.03
CA ASP A 353 -0.58 18.79 22.80
C ASP A 353 0.21 17.95 23.82
N TYR A 354 1.53 17.91 23.65
CA TYR A 354 2.42 17.09 24.50
C TYR A 354 2.62 17.65 25.91
N GLY A 355 2.37 18.95 26.14
CA GLY A 355 2.53 19.58 27.45
C GLY A 355 1.37 19.22 28.38
N THR A 356 0.16 19.38 27.89
CA THR A 356 -1.11 19.05 28.56
C THR A 356 -1.49 17.57 28.41
N LYS A 357 -0.88 16.85 27.46
CA LYS A 357 -1.21 15.46 27.09
C LYS A 357 -2.68 15.29 26.69
N SER A 358 -3.23 16.29 26.01
CA SER A 358 -4.62 16.34 25.58
C SER A 358 -4.75 16.57 24.09
N VAL A 359 -5.86 16.16 23.49
CA VAL A 359 -6.21 16.54 22.11
C VAL A 359 -6.94 17.86 22.15
N GLN A 360 -6.53 18.80 21.30
CA GLN A 360 -7.05 20.16 21.23
C GLN A 360 -7.43 20.55 19.81
N ILE A 361 -8.42 21.43 19.69
CA ILE A 361 -8.80 22.10 18.45
C ILE A 361 -8.56 23.60 18.64
N CYS A 362 -7.58 24.14 17.94
CA CYS A 362 -7.28 25.57 17.96
C CYS A 362 -8.19 26.34 16.99
N LYS A 363 -8.34 27.65 17.23
CA LYS A 363 -9.11 28.58 16.37
C LYS A 363 -10.60 28.22 16.20
N ALA A 364 -11.20 27.62 17.22
CA ALA A 364 -12.64 27.46 17.26
C ALA A 364 -13.35 28.80 17.54
N PRO A 365 -14.62 28.98 17.14
CA PRO A 365 -15.44 28.02 16.41
C PRO A 365 -15.02 27.88 14.95
N TRP A 366 -15.16 26.67 14.40
CA TRP A 366 -14.98 26.41 12.97
C TRP A 366 -16.33 26.22 12.29
N PHE A 367 -16.49 26.86 11.13
CA PHE A 367 -17.54 26.53 10.19
C PHE A 367 -16.88 26.27 8.84
N ILE A 368 -17.12 25.09 8.27
CA ILE A 368 -16.54 24.64 7.01
C ILE A 368 -17.68 24.12 6.13
N LYS A 369 -17.71 24.55 4.88
CA LYS A 369 -18.59 24.03 3.84
C LYS A 369 -17.75 23.68 2.63
N ASP A 370 -17.81 22.42 2.22
CA ASP A 370 -16.79 21.88 1.33
C ASP A 370 -17.36 20.84 0.36
N LYS A 371 -16.72 20.74 -0.81
CA LYS A 371 -17.04 19.78 -1.87
C LYS A 371 -15.87 19.70 -2.86
N PRO A 372 -15.70 18.59 -3.58
CA PRO A 372 -14.67 18.49 -4.60
C PRO A 372 -14.97 19.37 -5.82
N ARG A 373 -13.91 19.84 -6.48
CA ARG A 373 -13.94 20.52 -7.78
C ARG A 373 -14.20 19.53 -8.94
N PHE A 374 -13.60 18.35 -8.88
CA PHE A 374 -13.73 17.29 -9.89
C PHE A 374 -14.22 15.97 -9.29
N GLU A 375 -14.99 15.22 -10.06
CA GLU A 375 -15.55 13.92 -9.63
C GLU A 375 -14.52 12.78 -9.67
N PHE A 376 -13.55 12.82 -10.59
CA PHE A 376 -12.50 11.81 -10.72
C PHE A 376 -11.18 12.33 -10.15
N ARG A 377 -10.67 11.70 -9.09
CA ARG A 377 -9.41 12.08 -8.44
C ARG A 377 -8.56 10.84 -8.21
N GLY A 378 -7.77 10.53 -9.24
CA GLY A 378 -7.07 9.26 -9.41
C GLY A 378 -5.65 9.21 -8.86
N LEU A 379 -5.23 8.01 -8.49
CA LEU A 379 -3.83 7.61 -8.38
C LEU A 379 -3.66 6.30 -9.14
N LEU A 380 -2.80 6.27 -10.16
CA LEU A 380 -2.39 5.04 -10.82
C LEU A 380 -1.28 4.37 -10.02
N LEU A 381 -1.44 3.07 -9.77
CA LEU A 381 -0.44 2.21 -9.20
C LEU A 381 -0.15 1.05 -10.15
N ASP A 382 1.05 1.04 -10.70
CA ASP A 382 1.58 -0.06 -11.49
C ASP A 382 2.10 -1.16 -10.56
N THR A 383 1.56 -2.36 -10.74
CA THR A 383 1.95 -3.55 -9.97
C THR A 383 2.46 -4.69 -10.83
N SER A 384 2.75 -4.39 -12.09
CA SER A 384 3.30 -5.33 -13.05
C SER A 384 4.81 -5.19 -13.18
N ARG A 385 5.34 -3.95 -13.33
CA ARG A 385 6.80 -3.74 -13.48
C ARG A 385 7.55 -4.07 -12.19
N HIS A 386 6.92 -3.90 -11.03
CA HIS A 386 7.28 -4.54 -9.77
C HIS A 386 6.03 -5.03 -9.03
N TYR A 387 6.15 -6.17 -8.35
CA TYR A 387 5.08 -6.70 -7.51
C TYR A 387 4.93 -5.89 -6.20
N TYR A 388 3.69 -5.65 -5.78
CA TYR A 388 3.36 -4.97 -4.52
C TYR A 388 2.57 -5.88 -3.58
N PRO A 389 3.03 -6.13 -2.35
CA PRO A 389 2.22 -6.83 -1.36
C PRO A 389 0.90 -6.09 -1.09
N ILE A 390 -0.19 -6.84 -0.89
CA ILE A 390 -1.54 -6.31 -0.62
C ILE A 390 -1.55 -5.27 0.51
N ASP A 391 -0.75 -5.46 1.57
CA ASP A 391 -0.68 -4.51 2.68
C ASP A 391 -0.13 -3.14 2.27
N ILE A 392 0.78 -3.10 1.30
CA ILE A 392 1.32 -1.84 0.78
C ILE A 392 0.26 -1.13 -0.06
N ILE A 393 -0.47 -1.87 -0.91
CA ILE A 393 -1.59 -1.32 -1.70
C ILE A 393 -2.65 -0.73 -0.76
N LYS A 394 -3.02 -1.45 0.31
CA LYS A 394 -3.96 -0.96 1.33
C LYS A 394 -3.47 0.29 2.06
N GLN A 395 -2.19 0.36 2.41
CA GLN A 395 -1.60 1.56 3.00
C GLN A 395 -1.66 2.75 2.04
N ILE A 396 -1.48 2.52 0.73
CA ILE A 396 -1.64 3.56 -0.30
C ILE A 396 -3.10 4.03 -0.35
N ILE A 397 -4.07 3.11 -0.43
CA ILE A 397 -5.52 3.43 -0.40
C ILE A 397 -5.89 4.24 0.85
N GLU A 398 -5.38 3.85 2.02
CA GLU A 398 -5.62 4.61 3.25
C GLU A 398 -5.04 6.03 3.14
N SER A 399 -3.81 6.17 2.67
CA SER A 399 -3.17 7.48 2.51
C SER A 399 -3.85 8.37 1.44
N MET A 400 -4.46 7.78 0.41
CA MET A 400 -5.31 8.48 -0.56
C MET A 400 -6.53 9.12 0.11
N SER A 401 -7.13 8.43 1.09
CA SER A 401 -8.30 8.95 1.83
C SER A 401 -7.96 10.23 2.61
N TYR A 402 -6.72 10.35 3.10
CA TYR A 402 -6.27 11.52 3.87
C TYR A 402 -6.20 12.81 3.03
N VAL A 403 -6.05 12.67 1.71
CA VAL A 403 -6.03 13.78 0.75
C VAL A 403 -7.29 13.86 -0.10
N LYS A 404 -8.31 13.05 0.21
CA LYS A 404 -9.60 12.99 -0.49
C LYS A 404 -9.51 12.59 -1.97
N LEU A 405 -8.48 11.82 -2.36
CA LEU A 405 -8.50 11.06 -3.62
C LEU A 405 -9.57 9.97 -3.54
N ASN A 406 -10.17 9.60 -4.67
CA ASN A 406 -11.34 8.72 -4.70
C ASN A 406 -11.31 7.64 -5.80
N VAL A 407 -10.25 7.53 -6.59
CA VAL A 407 -10.06 6.43 -7.54
C VAL A 407 -8.64 5.88 -7.41
N LEU A 408 -8.51 4.59 -7.14
CA LEU A 408 -7.29 3.83 -7.38
C LEU A 408 -7.39 3.28 -8.80
N HIS A 409 -6.54 3.77 -9.68
CA HIS A 409 -6.34 3.15 -10.98
C HIS A 409 -5.29 2.05 -10.81
N TRP A 410 -5.74 0.81 -10.79
CA TRP A 410 -4.85 -0.32 -10.58
C TRP A 410 -4.39 -0.84 -11.94
N HIS A 411 -3.14 -0.53 -12.28
CA HIS A 411 -2.45 -1.08 -13.44
C HIS A 411 -1.83 -2.43 -13.06
N ILE A 412 -2.57 -3.51 -13.35
CA ILE A 412 -2.33 -4.82 -12.72
C ILE A 412 -1.33 -5.65 -13.53
N ILE A 413 -1.32 -5.51 -14.85
CA ILE A 413 -0.66 -6.41 -15.81
C ILE A 413 0.02 -5.56 -16.88
N ASP A 414 1.22 -5.97 -17.30
CA ASP A 414 2.01 -5.35 -18.37
C ASP A 414 2.96 -6.39 -19.01
N GLU A 415 3.91 -5.96 -19.83
CA GLU A 415 4.94 -6.75 -20.50
C GLU A 415 5.70 -7.66 -19.51
N GLN A 416 6.09 -7.12 -18.35
CA GLN A 416 7.06 -7.76 -17.47
C GLN A 416 6.41 -8.80 -16.55
N SER A 417 5.16 -8.62 -16.14
CA SER A 417 4.48 -9.66 -15.36
C SER A 417 2.95 -9.72 -15.50
N PHE A 418 2.42 -10.92 -15.25
CA PHE A 418 0.99 -11.20 -15.11
C PHE A 418 0.74 -11.79 -13.73
N PRO A 419 0.58 -10.99 -12.66
CA PRO A 419 0.45 -11.49 -11.30
C PRO A 419 -0.98 -11.92 -10.93
N LEU A 420 -1.99 -11.46 -11.65
CA LEU A 420 -3.41 -11.65 -11.31
C LEU A 420 -3.91 -13.06 -11.68
N GLU A 421 -4.70 -13.65 -10.79
CA GLU A 421 -5.47 -14.86 -11.07
C GLU A 421 -6.71 -14.57 -11.94
N VAL A 422 -6.83 -15.28 -13.06
CA VAL A 422 -8.00 -15.25 -13.94
C VAL A 422 -8.56 -16.67 -14.05
N PRO A 423 -9.63 -17.02 -13.32
CA PRO A 423 -10.20 -18.37 -13.32
C PRO A 423 -10.55 -18.92 -14.70
N ALA A 424 -11.03 -18.09 -15.62
CA ALA A 424 -11.34 -18.48 -17.00
C ALA A 424 -10.08 -18.91 -17.78
N TYR A 425 -8.92 -18.33 -17.46
CA TYR A 425 -7.65 -18.54 -18.14
C TYR A 425 -6.49 -18.74 -17.15
N PRO A 426 -6.48 -19.85 -16.38
CA PRO A 426 -5.64 -20.04 -15.20
C PRO A 426 -4.15 -20.23 -15.53
N LYS A 427 -3.74 -20.24 -16.80
CA LYS A 427 -2.31 -20.25 -17.17
C LYS A 427 -1.74 -18.84 -17.30
N LEU A 428 -2.55 -17.78 -17.36
CA LEU A 428 -2.06 -16.41 -17.56
C LEU A 428 -1.07 -16.00 -16.46
N TRP A 429 -1.38 -16.29 -15.19
CA TRP A 429 -0.49 -16.02 -14.06
C TRP A 429 0.84 -16.82 -14.03
N LYS A 430 1.11 -17.64 -15.06
CA LYS A 430 2.47 -18.12 -15.32
C LYS A 430 3.41 -17.00 -15.75
N GLY A 431 2.86 -15.87 -16.21
CA GLY A 431 3.60 -14.63 -16.45
C GLY A 431 3.99 -13.88 -15.17
N ALA A 432 3.60 -14.32 -13.97
CA ALA A 432 4.08 -13.72 -12.72
C ALA A 432 5.59 -13.94 -12.51
N TYR A 433 6.28 -13.00 -11.84
CA TYR A 433 7.70 -13.13 -11.53
C TYR A 433 8.04 -14.41 -10.76
N THR A 434 7.25 -14.70 -9.72
CA THR A 434 7.33 -15.94 -8.97
C THR A 434 5.94 -16.40 -8.55
N LYS A 435 5.84 -17.63 -8.03
CA LYS A 435 4.60 -18.15 -7.45
C LYS A 435 4.11 -17.41 -6.20
N TRP A 436 4.95 -16.55 -5.61
CA TRP A 436 4.63 -15.80 -4.38
C TRP A 436 4.25 -14.34 -4.67
N GLU A 437 4.48 -13.90 -5.90
CA GLU A 437 4.21 -12.54 -6.38
C GLU A 437 2.98 -12.59 -7.29
N ARG A 438 1.86 -12.98 -6.68
CA ARG A 438 0.57 -13.21 -7.34
C ARG A 438 -0.55 -12.63 -6.50
N TYR A 439 -1.63 -12.25 -7.17
CA TYR A 439 -2.88 -11.83 -6.56
C TYR A 439 -3.96 -12.86 -6.87
N THR A 440 -4.50 -13.51 -5.84
CA THR A 440 -5.67 -14.39 -6.02
C THR A 440 -6.94 -13.58 -6.24
N VAL A 441 -8.04 -14.27 -6.61
CA VAL A 441 -9.37 -13.65 -6.66
C VAL A 441 -9.75 -13.04 -5.30
N GLU A 442 -9.40 -13.71 -4.20
CA GLU A 442 -9.63 -13.21 -2.85
C GLU A 442 -8.77 -11.99 -2.53
N ASP A 443 -7.49 -11.96 -2.94
CA ASP A 443 -6.63 -10.79 -2.74
C ASP A 443 -7.18 -9.57 -3.51
N ALA A 444 -7.61 -9.76 -4.76
CA ALA A 444 -8.25 -8.71 -5.57
C ALA A 444 -9.57 -8.25 -4.94
N SER A 445 -10.38 -9.18 -4.43
CA SER A 445 -11.61 -8.89 -3.68
C SER A 445 -11.33 -8.26 -2.31
N GLU A 446 -10.15 -8.47 -1.73
CA GLU A 446 -9.76 -7.86 -0.45
C GLU A 446 -9.28 -6.42 -0.65
N ILE A 447 -8.59 -6.12 -1.75
CA ILE A 447 -8.36 -4.73 -2.19
C ILE A 447 -9.72 -4.07 -2.46
N PHE A 448 -10.58 -4.81 -3.18
CA PHE A 448 -12.05 -4.79 -3.22
C PHE A 448 -12.77 -4.38 -1.91
N ALA A 449 -12.21 -4.80 -0.78
CA ALA A 449 -12.84 -4.72 0.52
C ALA A 449 -11.99 -3.87 1.49
N SER A 450 -11.01 -3.09 1.03
CA SER A 450 -10.06 -2.50 1.97
C SER A 450 -10.38 -1.08 2.45
N CYS A 451 -10.41 -0.93 3.77
CA CYS A 451 -10.02 0.24 4.56
C CYS A 451 -9.78 -0.26 5.99
N PHE A 452 -8.56 -0.77 6.27
CA PHE A 452 -8.33 -1.69 7.41
C PHE A 452 -8.43 -1.03 8.80
N MET A 453 -8.93 -1.83 9.74
CA MET A 453 -9.12 -1.57 11.16
C MET A 453 -7.94 -2.20 11.94
N PHE A 454 -6.92 -1.42 12.34
CA PHE A 454 -5.99 -1.85 13.39
C PHE A 454 -6.66 -1.66 14.76
N CYS A 455 -7.61 -2.52 15.10
CA CYS A 455 -7.87 -2.78 16.51
C CYS A 455 -6.76 -3.72 16.99
N GLY A 456 -5.95 -3.26 17.94
CA GLY A 456 -5.00 -4.14 18.64
C GLY A 456 -5.73 -5.37 19.17
N ASP A 457 -5.11 -6.54 18.98
CA ASP A 457 -5.35 -7.78 19.73
C ASP A 457 -6.77 -8.36 19.77
N VAL A 458 -7.46 -8.51 18.63
CA VAL A 458 -8.64 -9.42 18.57
C VAL A 458 -8.61 -10.31 17.34
N THR A 459 -8.40 -11.61 17.56
CA THR A 459 -8.42 -12.67 16.54
C THR A 459 -9.88 -13.07 16.24
N VAL A 460 -10.33 -12.96 14.99
CA VAL A 460 -11.63 -13.51 14.55
C VAL A 460 -11.42 -14.98 14.17
N LYS A 461 -12.13 -15.91 14.84
CA LYS A 461 -12.10 -17.34 14.54
C LYS A 461 -13.46 -17.75 13.96
N LEU A 462 -13.48 -18.26 12.74
CA LEU A 462 -14.70 -18.76 12.06
C LEU A 462 -14.95 -20.21 12.45
N CYS A 463 -16.18 -20.55 12.84
CA CYS A 463 -16.64 -21.93 13.00
C CYS A 463 -17.97 -22.12 12.26
N GLU A 464 -18.05 -23.23 11.52
CA GLU A 464 -19.15 -23.61 10.64
C GLU A 464 -20.30 -24.30 11.39
N ASN A 465 -21.54 -23.84 11.18
CA ASN A 465 -22.58 -24.61 10.50
C ASN A 465 -23.91 -23.83 10.39
N GLU A 466 -24.41 -23.82 9.16
CA GLU A 466 -25.77 -23.65 8.65
C GLU A 466 -26.76 -22.69 9.34
N ARG A 467 -27.10 -21.65 8.56
CA ARG A 467 -28.27 -20.77 8.56
C ARG A 467 -28.26 -19.61 9.57
N LEU A 468 -28.20 -18.41 8.98
CA LEU A 468 -28.18 -17.05 9.57
C LEU A 468 -26.92 -16.77 10.41
N HIS A 469 -25.94 -16.12 9.79
CA HIS A 469 -24.69 -15.73 10.46
C HIS A 469 -24.88 -14.47 11.32
N SER A 470 -25.30 -14.67 12.56
CA SER A 470 -24.98 -13.78 13.68
C SER A 470 -23.62 -14.19 14.28
N ILE A 471 -22.66 -13.27 14.37
CA ILE A 471 -21.38 -13.45 15.09
C ILE A 471 -21.65 -13.36 16.59
N TYR A 472 -21.12 -14.33 17.34
CA TYR A 472 -20.98 -14.22 18.78
C TYR A 472 -19.49 -14.05 19.09
N ALA A 473 -19.12 -12.93 19.72
CA ALA A 473 -17.82 -12.76 20.35
C ALA A 473 -17.99 -12.86 21.88
N THR A 474 -17.08 -13.59 22.52
CA THR A 474 -16.91 -13.60 23.98
C THR A 474 -15.50 -13.10 24.30
N ASP A 475 -15.37 -12.12 25.20
CA ASP A 475 -14.06 -11.75 25.73
C ASP A 475 -13.49 -12.85 26.64
N ILE A 476 -12.25 -12.67 27.11
CA ILE A 476 -11.52 -13.58 28.01
C ILE A 476 -12.26 -13.80 29.37
N LEU A 477 -13.33 -13.04 29.64
CA LEU A 477 -14.17 -13.07 30.85
C LEU A 477 -15.63 -13.54 30.60
N GLY A 478 -16.02 -13.89 29.37
CA GLY A 478 -17.29 -14.54 29.09
C GLY A 478 -18.51 -13.62 28.89
N HIS A 479 -18.32 -12.34 28.56
CA HIS A 479 -19.43 -11.45 28.20
C HIS A 479 -19.79 -11.55 26.70
N SER A 480 -21.07 -11.75 26.38
CA SER A 480 -21.59 -11.90 25.02
C SER A 480 -21.83 -10.55 24.34
N LEU A 481 -21.18 -10.32 23.20
CA LEU A 481 -21.50 -9.22 22.27
C LEU A 481 -21.87 -9.81 20.91
N THR A 482 -23.01 -9.36 20.36
CA THR A 482 -23.54 -9.78 19.06
C THR A 482 -23.04 -8.83 17.98
N TYR A 483 -22.36 -9.36 16.96
CA TYR A 483 -21.98 -8.60 15.75
C TYR A 483 -22.56 -9.33 14.53
N SER A 484 -22.96 -8.64 13.47
CA SER A 484 -23.37 -9.25 12.20
C SER A 484 -22.24 -9.04 11.20
N VAL A 485 -21.73 -10.09 10.55
CA VAL A 485 -20.68 -9.93 9.51
C VAL A 485 -21.36 -9.37 8.27
N TYR A 486 -21.07 -8.11 7.93
CA TYR A 486 -21.27 -7.57 6.59
C TYR A 486 -20.01 -7.86 5.79
N LEU A 487 -19.98 -8.98 5.06
CA LEU A 487 -18.86 -9.37 4.20
C LEU A 487 -18.82 -8.55 2.87
N ASP A 488 -19.79 -7.67 2.64
CA ASP A 488 -19.98 -6.95 1.38
C ASP A 488 -19.60 -5.44 1.41
N GLN A 489 -19.05 -4.87 2.49
CA GLN A 489 -18.99 -3.38 2.64
C GLN A 489 -17.64 -2.77 3.05
N LEU A 490 -16.51 -3.36 2.69
CA LEU A 490 -15.24 -3.00 3.35
C LEU A 490 -14.35 -1.99 2.54
N ILE A 491 -14.56 -1.77 1.23
CA ILE A 491 -13.98 -0.61 0.47
C ILE A 491 -14.64 0.72 0.82
N ILE A 492 -15.94 0.65 1.14
CA ILE A 492 -16.81 1.82 1.21
C ILE A 492 -16.37 2.77 2.34
N ILE A 493 -15.67 2.25 3.34
CA ILE A 493 -15.18 2.95 4.54
C ILE A 493 -14.09 4.01 4.24
N CYS A 494 -13.41 3.91 3.09
CA CYS A 494 -12.46 4.92 2.59
C CYS A 494 -13.06 5.79 1.47
N GLY A 495 -14.16 5.35 0.84
CA GLY A 495 -14.80 6.03 -0.29
C GLY A 495 -13.89 6.11 -1.53
N ILE A 496 -13.19 5.02 -1.87
CA ILE A 496 -12.27 4.95 -3.01
C ILE A 496 -12.78 3.88 -3.99
N ASN A 497 -12.99 4.27 -5.24
CA ASN A 497 -13.26 3.36 -6.34
C ASN A 497 -11.99 2.67 -6.81
N VAL A 498 -12.11 1.45 -7.35
CA VAL A 498 -11.00 0.76 -8.02
C VAL A 498 -11.32 0.68 -9.51
N MET A 499 -10.57 1.42 -10.32
CA MET A 499 -10.57 1.29 -11.78
C MET A 499 -9.48 0.31 -12.14
N ALA A 500 -9.85 -0.91 -12.52
CA ALA A 500 -8.88 -1.88 -13.00
C ALA A 500 -8.44 -1.53 -14.43
N GLU A 501 -7.16 -1.76 -14.70
CA GLU A 501 -6.60 -1.72 -16.04
C GLU A 501 -6.10 -3.07 -16.49
N ILE A 502 -6.44 -3.38 -17.74
CA ILE A 502 -5.71 -4.35 -18.52
C ILE A 502 -5.34 -3.69 -19.84
N ASP A 503 -4.06 -3.40 -19.97
CA ASP A 503 -3.54 -2.74 -21.16
C ASP A 503 -3.42 -3.72 -22.32
N VAL A 504 -4.06 -3.36 -23.43
CA VAL A 504 -4.09 -4.14 -24.66
C VAL A 504 -4.23 -3.22 -25.89
N PRO A 505 -3.66 -3.61 -27.05
CA PRO A 505 -2.92 -4.84 -27.32
C PRO A 505 -1.40 -4.75 -27.09
N GLY A 506 -0.88 -3.56 -26.74
CA GLY A 506 0.51 -3.38 -26.29
C GLY A 506 0.73 -3.99 -24.90
N HIS A 507 1.95 -3.84 -24.36
CA HIS A 507 2.25 -4.17 -22.95
C HIS A 507 1.78 -5.57 -22.52
N ALA A 508 1.97 -6.56 -23.40
CA ALA A 508 1.31 -7.87 -23.26
C ALA A 508 2.24 -9.07 -23.40
N GLU A 509 3.56 -8.88 -23.35
CA GLU A 509 4.51 -10.00 -23.43
C GLU A 509 4.22 -11.08 -22.37
N SER A 510 4.01 -10.71 -21.11
CA SER A 510 3.80 -11.66 -19.99
C SER A 510 2.66 -12.66 -20.24
N TRP A 511 1.62 -12.27 -20.98
CA TRP A 511 0.41 -13.05 -21.23
C TRP A 511 0.69 -14.37 -21.95
N GLY A 512 1.57 -14.32 -22.96
CA GLY A 512 1.88 -15.49 -23.77
C GLY A 512 2.79 -16.51 -23.09
N THR A 513 3.33 -16.21 -21.90
CA THR A 513 3.99 -17.21 -21.06
C THR A 513 3.03 -18.34 -20.67
N GLY A 514 1.77 -17.98 -20.40
CA GLY A 514 0.69 -18.92 -20.11
C GLY A 514 0.07 -19.53 -21.35
N TYR A 515 -0.18 -18.68 -22.35
CA TYR A 515 -0.87 -19.01 -23.59
C TYR A 515 -0.09 -18.49 -24.80
N PRO A 516 0.93 -19.21 -25.28
CA PRO A 516 1.82 -18.73 -26.35
C PRO A 516 1.11 -18.36 -27.66
N ASP A 517 -0.11 -18.85 -27.88
CA ASP A 517 -0.93 -18.49 -29.05
C ASP A 517 -1.40 -17.03 -29.05
N LEU A 518 -1.32 -16.32 -27.92
CA LEU A 518 -1.57 -14.89 -27.83
C LEU A 518 -0.46 -14.05 -28.48
N TRP A 519 0.75 -14.59 -28.54
CA TRP A 519 1.85 -13.95 -29.26
C TRP A 519 1.71 -14.17 -30.76
N PRO A 520 1.96 -13.13 -31.58
CA PRO A 520 2.11 -13.33 -33.02
C PRO A 520 3.19 -14.37 -33.34
N SER A 521 4.31 -14.39 -32.62
CA SER A 521 5.30 -15.49 -32.75
C SER A 521 6.23 -15.56 -31.55
N SER A 522 7.08 -16.59 -31.44
CA SER A 522 8.09 -16.64 -30.37
C SER A 522 9.12 -15.50 -30.39
N SER A 523 9.31 -14.87 -31.56
CA SER A 523 10.19 -13.70 -31.79
C SER A 523 9.46 -12.37 -31.82
N CYS A 524 8.13 -12.40 -31.72
CA CYS A 524 7.31 -11.22 -31.52
C CYS A 524 6.23 -11.54 -30.50
N ARG A 525 6.45 -11.04 -29.29
CA ARG A 525 5.64 -11.34 -28.12
C ARG A 525 4.66 -10.23 -27.77
N GLU A 526 4.74 -9.11 -28.48
CA GLU A 526 3.79 -8.02 -28.40
C GLU A 526 3.84 -7.19 -29.69
N PRO A 527 2.77 -6.48 -30.05
CA PRO A 527 1.44 -6.53 -29.42
C PRO A 527 0.70 -7.86 -29.67
N LEU A 528 -0.38 -8.10 -28.93
CA LEU A 528 -1.20 -9.32 -29.03
C LEU A 528 -1.58 -9.67 -30.48
N ASP A 529 -1.77 -10.96 -30.75
CA ASP A 529 -2.15 -11.44 -32.07
C ASP A 529 -3.62 -11.13 -32.41
N VAL A 530 -3.82 -10.02 -33.09
CA VAL A 530 -5.15 -9.51 -33.50
C VAL A 530 -5.84 -10.36 -34.57
N SER A 531 -5.12 -11.27 -35.24
CA SER A 531 -5.69 -12.12 -36.29
C SER A 531 -6.46 -13.32 -35.76
N LYS A 532 -6.32 -13.63 -34.47
CA LYS A 532 -6.91 -14.82 -33.84
C LYS A 532 -8.15 -14.47 -33.02
N ASN A 533 -9.23 -15.22 -33.22
CA ASN A 533 -10.42 -15.13 -32.37
C ASN A 533 -10.11 -15.46 -30.91
N PHE A 534 -9.15 -16.37 -30.68
CA PHE A 534 -8.70 -16.74 -29.33
C PHE A 534 -8.27 -15.53 -28.49
N THR A 535 -7.65 -14.51 -29.10
CA THR A 535 -7.26 -13.28 -28.40
C THR A 535 -8.47 -12.54 -27.82
N PHE A 536 -9.57 -12.46 -28.59
CA PHE A 536 -10.81 -11.82 -28.15
C PHE A 536 -11.61 -12.69 -27.17
N GLU A 537 -11.51 -14.02 -27.28
CA GLU A 537 -12.08 -14.94 -26.29
C GLU A 537 -11.39 -14.79 -24.94
N VAL A 538 -10.05 -14.72 -24.93
CA VAL A 538 -9.25 -14.46 -23.73
C VAL A 538 -9.62 -13.13 -23.10
N LEU A 539 -9.62 -12.04 -23.88
CA LEU A 539 -10.03 -10.72 -23.42
C LEU A 539 -11.45 -10.75 -22.83
N SER A 540 -12.41 -11.36 -23.52
CA SER A 540 -13.78 -11.46 -23.03
C SER A 540 -13.91 -12.28 -21.74
N GLY A 541 -13.10 -13.31 -21.52
CA GLY A 541 -13.11 -14.05 -20.26
C GLY A 541 -12.49 -13.26 -19.12
N ILE A 542 -11.36 -12.59 -19.35
CA ILE A 542 -10.74 -11.74 -18.32
C ILE A 542 -11.68 -10.61 -17.93
N LEU A 543 -12.27 -9.92 -18.91
CA LEU A 543 -13.24 -8.85 -18.65
C LEU A 543 -14.50 -9.37 -17.95
N GLN A 544 -14.86 -10.65 -18.08
CA GLN A 544 -15.97 -11.23 -17.32
C GLN A 544 -15.58 -11.44 -15.86
N ASP A 545 -14.48 -12.15 -15.62
CA ASP A 545 -13.99 -12.45 -14.26
C ASP A 545 -13.73 -11.16 -13.47
N MET A 546 -13.19 -10.13 -14.13
CA MET A 546 -12.97 -8.83 -13.52
C MET A 546 -14.26 -8.06 -13.25
N ARG A 547 -15.32 -8.21 -14.05
CA ARG A 547 -16.60 -7.52 -13.80
C ARG A 547 -17.28 -8.05 -12.54
N ASP A 548 -17.05 -9.32 -12.22
CA ASP A 548 -17.56 -9.96 -11.01
C ASP A 548 -16.84 -9.46 -9.74
N ILE A 549 -15.60 -8.94 -9.86
CA ILE A 549 -14.78 -8.43 -8.75
C ILE A 549 -14.87 -6.90 -8.63
N PHE A 550 -14.84 -6.17 -9.75
CA PHE A 550 -14.74 -4.72 -9.80
C PHE A 550 -16.05 -4.08 -10.33
N PRO A 551 -16.91 -3.55 -9.43
CA PRO A 551 -18.20 -3.00 -9.81
C PRO A 551 -18.12 -1.59 -10.41
N PHE A 552 -16.99 -0.89 -10.25
CA PHE A 552 -16.81 0.48 -10.76
C PHE A 552 -17.13 0.55 -12.26
N GLU A 553 -17.77 1.64 -12.68
CA GLU A 553 -18.32 1.76 -14.02
C GLU A 553 -17.26 1.97 -15.12
N LEU A 554 -16.10 2.51 -14.76
CA LEU A 554 -14.98 2.72 -15.68
C LEU A 554 -14.04 1.52 -15.65
N PHE A 555 -13.58 1.10 -16.82
CA PHE A 555 -12.57 0.06 -16.98
C PHE A 555 -11.52 0.52 -17.99
N HIS A 556 -10.24 0.48 -17.61
CA HIS A 556 -9.15 0.95 -18.45
C HIS A 556 -8.66 -0.18 -19.36
N LEU A 557 -8.70 0.05 -20.67
CA LEU A 557 -8.27 -0.90 -21.71
C LEU A 557 -6.86 -0.57 -22.24
N GLY A 558 -6.19 0.41 -21.64
CA GLY A 558 -4.89 0.93 -22.07
C GLY A 558 -4.90 1.40 -23.52
N GLY A 559 -4.05 0.80 -24.33
CA GLY A 559 -3.95 1.03 -25.77
C GLY A 559 -2.87 2.05 -26.16
N ASP A 560 -1.92 2.30 -25.27
CA ASP A 560 -0.74 3.14 -25.45
C ASP A 560 0.41 2.40 -26.14
N GLU A 561 1.36 3.19 -26.66
CA GLU A 561 2.68 2.75 -27.17
C GLU A 561 2.71 1.54 -28.14
N VAL A 562 1.60 1.25 -28.84
CA VAL A 562 1.47 0.04 -29.64
C VAL A 562 2.40 0.03 -30.86
N ASN A 563 3.47 -0.78 -30.78
CA ASN A 563 4.37 -1.01 -31.90
C ASN A 563 3.82 -2.08 -32.88
N THR A 564 3.13 -1.63 -33.92
CA THR A 564 2.51 -2.55 -34.91
C THR A 564 3.47 -3.21 -35.91
N ASP A 565 4.78 -2.90 -35.86
CA ASP A 565 5.75 -3.42 -36.85
C ASP A 565 5.84 -4.94 -36.84
N CYS A 566 5.65 -5.56 -35.69
CA CYS A 566 5.64 -7.02 -35.57
C CYS A 566 4.65 -7.71 -36.54
N TRP A 567 3.42 -7.17 -36.64
CA TRP A 567 2.37 -7.76 -37.44
C TRP A 567 2.71 -7.78 -38.94
N LYS A 568 3.52 -6.81 -39.38
CA LYS A 568 3.97 -6.71 -40.78
C LYS A 568 4.86 -7.88 -41.21
N TYR A 569 5.65 -8.43 -40.29
CA TYR A 569 6.65 -9.46 -40.59
C TYR A 569 6.20 -10.86 -40.19
N THR A 570 5.17 -10.98 -39.34
CA THR A 570 4.64 -12.27 -38.90
C THR A 570 3.78 -12.90 -40.01
N PRO A 571 4.11 -14.10 -40.54
CA PRO A 571 3.52 -14.62 -41.77
C PRO A 571 1.99 -14.72 -41.79
N HIS A 572 1.37 -15.29 -40.75
CA HIS A 572 -0.09 -15.46 -40.72
C HIS A 572 -0.82 -14.14 -40.45
N VAL A 573 -0.27 -13.25 -39.60
CA VAL A 573 -0.85 -11.91 -39.39
C VAL A 573 -0.80 -11.09 -40.67
N LYS A 574 0.34 -11.13 -41.39
CA LYS A 574 0.49 -10.47 -42.68
C LYS A 574 -0.52 -11.00 -43.71
N GLN A 575 -0.74 -12.30 -43.75
CA GLN A 575 -1.75 -12.90 -44.62
C GLN A 575 -3.16 -12.41 -44.25
N TRP A 576 -3.50 -12.42 -42.96
CA TRP A 576 -4.78 -11.93 -42.46
C TRP A 576 -5.02 -10.45 -42.81
N LEU A 577 -3.99 -9.59 -42.67
CA LEU A 577 -4.05 -8.18 -43.09
C LEU A 577 -4.38 -8.03 -44.59
N GLN A 578 -3.81 -8.88 -45.44
CA GLN A 578 -4.09 -8.89 -46.88
C GLN A 578 -5.52 -9.36 -47.19
N GLU A 579 -6.00 -10.40 -46.50
CA GLU A 579 -7.35 -10.93 -46.65
C GLU A 579 -8.42 -9.93 -46.19
N MET A 580 -8.16 -9.21 -45.11
CA MET A 580 -9.04 -8.18 -44.55
C MET A 580 -8.89 -6.82 -45.25
N ASN A 581 -7.93 -6.67 -46.16
CA ASN A 581 -7.57 -5.41 -46.82
C ASN A 581 -7.31 -4.28 -45.81
N MET A 582 -6.52 -4.58 -44.77
CA MET A 582 -6.18 -3.69 -43.65
C MET A 582 -4.68 -3.39 -43.61
N THR A 583 -4.33 -2.16 -43.21
CA THR A 583 -2.98 -1.85 -42.74
C THR A 583 -2.79 -2.30 -41.30
N THR A 584 -1.55 -2.29 -40.79
CA THR A 584 -1.30 -2.58 -39.38
C THR A 584 -1.95 -1.55 -38.45
N LYS A 585 -2.07 -0.29 -38.90
CA LYS A 585 -2.80 0.77 -38.20
C LYS A 585 -4.31 0.48 -38.16
N ASP A 586 -4.88 0.00 -39.27
CA ASP A 586 -6.30 -0.41 -39.31
C ASP A 586 -6.55 -1.63 -38.41
N ALA A 587 -5.57 -2.53 -38.28
CA ALA A 587 -5.66 -3.67 -37.37
C ALA A 587 -5.59 -3.27 -35.89
N TYR A 588 -4.76 -2.29 -35.54
CA TYR A 588 -4.76 -1.70 -34.19
C TYR A 588 -6.12 -1.05 -33.88
N GLN A 589 -6.65 -0.24 -34.81
CA GLN A 589 -8.00 0.32 -34.68
C GLN A 589 -9.06 -0.79 -34.53
N TYR A 590 -9.00 -1.83 -35.37
CA TYR A 590 -9.91 -2.98 -35.30
C TYR A 590 -9.90 -3.62 -33.92
N PHE A 591 -8.72 -3.85 -33.34
CA PHE A 591 -8.59 -4.42 -32.02
C PHE A 591 -9.19 -3.52 -30.93
N VAL A 592 -8.86 -2.22 -30.94
CA VAL A 592 -9.37 -1.27 -29.93
C VAL A 592 -10.89 -1.19 -29.96
N ILE A 593 -11.49 -1.09 -31.14
CA ILE A 593 -12.96 -1.06 -31.25
C ILE A 593 -13.59 -2.37 -30.77
N LYS A 594 -12.99 -3.52 -31.10
CA LYS A 594 -13.47 -4.82 -30.60
C LYS A 594 -13.36 -4.94 -29.07
N ALA A 595 -12.26 -4.47 -28.48
CA ALA A 595 -12.09 -4.44 -27.03
C ALA A 595 -13.14 -3.55 -26.36
N GLN A 596 -13.41 -2.36 -26.91
CA GLN A 596 -14.47 -1.46 -26.44
C GLN A 596 -15.86 -2.11 -26.54
N GLU A 597 -16.18 -2.78 -27.66
CA GLU A 597 -17.44 -3.50 -27.83
C GLU A 597 -17.62 -4.59 -26.77
N ILE A 598 -16.56 -5.34 -26.45
CA ILE A 598 -16.59 -6.39 -25.40
C ILE A 598 -16.80 -5.75 -24.02
N ALA A 599 -16.05 -4.71 -23.66
CA ALA A 599 -16.20 -4.02 -22.37
C ALA A 599 -17.63 -3.43 -22.20
N ILE A 600 -18.16 -2.78 -23.24
CA ILE A 600 -19.52 -2.22 -23.23
C ILE A 600 -20.57 -3.33 -23.10
N SER A 601 -20.37 -4.49 -23.74
CA SER A 601 -21.28 -5.63 -23.62
C SER A 601 -21.38 -6.18 -22.18
N LYS A 602 -20.38 -5.88 -21.34
CA LYS A 602 -20.31 -6.23 -19.91
C LYS A 602 -20.69 -5.08 -18.99
N ASN A 603 -21.30 -4.03 -19.54
CA ASN A 603 -21.76 -2.84 -18.82
C ASN A 603 -20.63 -2.01 -18.20
N TRP A 604 -19.48 -1.96 -18.86
CA TRP A 604 -18.42 -0.99 -18.56
C TRP A 604 -18.40 0.16 -19.56
N THR A 605 -17.91 1.30 -19.07
CA THR A 605 -17.51 2.45 -19.89
C THR A 605 -16.00 2.36 -20.10
N PRO A 606 -15.53 2.19 -21.35
CA PRO A 606 -14.11 2.01 -21.62
C PRO A 606 -13.34 3.31 -21.42
N VAL A 607 -12.16 3.21 -20.81
CA VAL A 607 -11.15 4.25 -20.76
C VAL A 607 -9.97 3.80 -21.61
N ASN A 608 -9.42 4.69 -22.42
CA ASN A 608 -8.24 4.42 -23.23
C ASN A 608 -7.25 5.57 -23.13
N TRP A 609 -5.96 5.24 -23.20
CA TRP A 609 -4.90 6.23 -23.38
C TRP A 609 -5.07 6.97 -24.71
N GLU A 610 -4.53 8.18 -24.75
CA GLU A 610 -4.78 9.16 -25.79
C GLU A 610 -4.34 8.77 -27.20
N GLU A 611 -3.43 7.81 -27.37
CA GLU A 611 -3.00 7.31 -28.67
C GLU A 611 -4.20 6.84 -29.51
N THR A 612 -5.17 6.19 -28.88
CA THR A 612 -6.40 5.74 -29.56
C THR A 612 -7.18 6.92 -30.16
N PHE A 613 -7.31 8.02 -29.40
CA PHE A 613 -7.98 9.25 -29.83
C PHE A 613 -7.15 9.99 -30.88
N ASN A 614 -5.86 10.20 -30.63
CA ASN A 614 -4.94 10.87 -31.54
C ASN A 614 -4.86 10.19 -32.91
N THR A 615 -5.09 8.88 -32.95
CA THR A 615 -4.92 8.05 -34.13
C THR A 615 -6.20 7.87 -34.96
N PHE A 616 -7.36 7.70 -34.31
CA PHE A 616 -8.63 7.39 -34.96
C PHE A 616 -9.87 7.85 -34.17
N ALA A 617 -9.86 9.08 -33.63
CA ALA A 617 -10.99 9.69 -32.89
C ALA A 617 -12.38 9.45 -33.52
N GLU A 618 -12.52 9.62 -34.84
CA GLU A 618 -13.81 9.46 -35.55
C GLU A 618 -14.42 8.05 -35.49
N LYS A 619 -13.64 7.04 -35.11
CA LYS A 619 -14.07 5.64 -35.02
C LYS A 619 -14.27 5.17 -33.59
N LEU A 620 -13.75 5.89 -32.60
CA LEU A 620 -13.92 5.54 -31.19
C LEU A 620 -15.40 5.55 -30.80
N ASN A 621 -15.75 4.66 -29.87
CA ASN A 621 -17.08 4.70 -29.30
C ASN A 621 -17.30 6.03 -28.56
N PRO A 622 -18.41 6.76 -28.78
CA PRO A 622 -18.66 8.04 -28.09
C PRO A 622 -18.72 7.94 -26.55
N LYS A 623 -18.90 6.74 -25.99
CA LYS A 623 -18.84 6.50 -24.54
C LYS A 623 -17.41 6.48 -23.99
N THR A 624 -16.40 6.31 -24.84
CA THR A 624 -15.01 6.17 -24.40
C THR A 624 -14.55 7.42 -23.65
N VAL A 625 -13.90 7.22 -22.51
CA VAL A 625 -13.18 8.28 -21.80
C VAL A 625 -11.74 8.30 -22.31
N VAL A 626 -11.25 9.47 -22.70
CA VAL A 626 -9.87 9.66 -23.17
C VAL A 626 -8.98 10.01 -21.98
N HIS A 627 -7.88 9.28 -21.81
CA HIS A 627 -6.92 9.53 -20.74
C HIS A 627 -5.64 10.16 -21.32
N ASN A 628 -5.37 11.41 -20.94
CA ASN A 628 -4.33 12.26 -21.53
C ASN A 628 -3.03 12.24 -20.75
N TRP A 629 -1.94 11.73 -21.34
CA TRP A 629 -0.65 11.58 -20.67
C TRP A 629 0.57 12.21 -21.38
N LEU A 630 0.69 12.21 -22.72
CA LEU A 630 1.97 12.61 -23.35
C LEU A 630 2.35 14.08 -23.13
N GLY A 631 1.35 14.95 -23.03
CA GLY A 631 1.54 16.38 -22.91
C GLY A 631 0.22 17.15 -22.82
N PRO A 632 0.25 18.48 -22.79
CA PRO A 632 -0.97 19.27 -22.76
C PRO A 632 -1.72 19.22 -24.10
N GLY A 633 -3.04 19.47 -24.06
CA GLY A 633 -3.82 19.80 -25.25
C GLY A 633 -4.66 18.67 -25.85
N VAL A 634 -4.53 17.41 -25.40
CA VAL A 634 -5.48 16.36 -25.81
C VAL A 634 -6.83 16.54 -25.14
N CYS A 635 -6.89 16.83 -23.84
CA CYS A 635 -8.19 17.08 -23.20
C CYS A 635 -9.03 18.16 -23.89
N PRO A 636 -8.50 19.37 -24.21
CA PRO A 636 -9.23 20.36 -25.02
C PRO A 636 -9.77 19.82 -26.35
N LYS A 637 -9.01 18.99 -27.06
CA LYS A 637 -9.44 18.40 -28.33
C LYS A 637 -10.50 17.31 -28.15
N ALA A 638 -10.37 16.50 -27.10
CA ALA A 638 -11.28 15.41 -26.79
C ALA A 638 -12.66 15.95 -26.38
N VAL A 639 -12.69 16.94 -25.48
CA VAL A 639 -13.95 17.54 -25.01
C VAL A 639 -14.66 18.35 -26.11
N ALA A 640 -13.91 19.02 -26.99
CA ALA A 640 -14.48 19.70 -28.16
C ALA A 640 -15.13 18.74 -29.16
N GLN A 641 -14.76 17.46 -29.13
CA GLN A 641 -15.38 16.37 -29.90
C GLN A 641 -16.45 15.60 -29.10
N GLY A 642 -16.75 16.02 -27.87
CA GLY A 642 -17.79 15.44 -27.02
C GLY A 642 -17.35 14.25 -26.16
N PHE A 643 -16.06 13.91 -26.14
CA PHE A 643 -15.53 12.85 -25.27
C PHE A 643 -15.28 13.38 -23.85
N LYS A 644 -15.46 12.50 -22.85
CA LYS A 644 -14.94 12.77 -21.50
C LYS A 644 -13.41 12.65 -21.50
N CYS A 645 -12.73 13.42 -20.65
CA CYS A 645 -11.27 13.37 -20.50
C CYS A 645 -10.83 13.25 -19.04
N ILE A 646 -9.78 12.44 -18.82
CA ILE A 646 -8.98 12.39 -17.58
C ILE A 646 -7.62 13.00 -17.90
N TYR A 647 -7.17 13.97 -17.10
CA TYR A 647 -5.88 14.63 -17.28
C TYR A 647 -4.79 13.96 -16.41
N SER A 648 -3.67 13.56 -17.01
CA SER A 648 -2.52 12.94 -16.35
C SER A 648 -1.18 13.26 -17.05
N ASN A 649 -1.04 14.50 -17.55
CA ASN A 649 0.15 14.96 -18.27
C ASN A 649 1.48 14.60 -17.59
N GLN A 650 2.30 13.79 -18.25
CA GLN A 650 3.58 13.27 -17.76
C GLN A 650 4.63 14.34 -17.43
N GLY A 651 4.50 15.53 -18.02
CA GLY A 651 5.37 16.66 -17.71
C GLY A 651 5.21 17.19 -16.28
N VAL A 652 4.09 16.85 -15.61
CA VAL A 652 3.76 17.36 -14.27
C VAL A 652 3.19 16.33 -13.30
N TRP A 653 2.42 15.34 -13.75
CA TRP A 653 1.65 14.43 -12.89
C TRP A 653 2.15 12.97 -12.88
N TYR A 654 3.34 12.71 -13.43
CA TYR A 654 4.03 11.41 -13.29
C TYR A 654 4.93 11.44 -12.06
N LEU A 655 4.63 10.58 -11.08
CA LEU A 655 5.33 10.48 -9.81
C LEU A 655 6.68 9.76 -9.97
N ASP A 656 6.83 8.84 -10.90
CA ASP A 656 8.11 8.21 -11.23
C ASP A 656 9.14 9.22 -11.82
N HIS A 657 8.68 10.34 -12.37
CA HIS A 657 9.53 11.47 -12.75
C HIS A 657 9.99 12.25 -11.49
N LEU A 658 11.11 11.82 -10.90
CA LEU A 658 11.64 12.36 -9.65
C LEU A 658 12.17 13.81 -9.74
N ASP A 659 12.35 14.34 -10.95
CA ASP A 659 12.77 15.71 -11.22
C ASP A 659 11.62 16.72 -11.11
N VAL A 660 10.36 16.25 -11.21
CA VAL A 660 9.17 17.09 -11.02
C VAL A 660 8.87 17.25 -9.53
N THR A 661 9.01 18.49 -9.05
CA THR A 661 8.75 18.89 -7.67
C THR A 661 7.27 19.14 -7.40
N TRP A 662 6.89 19.19 -6.12
CA TRP A 662 5.48 19.28 -5.70
C TRP A 662 4.74 20.51 -6.26
N ASP A 663 5.43 21.61 -6.51
CA ASP A 663 4.87 22.84 -7.08
C ASP A 663 4.46 22.65 -8.55
N GLY A 664 5.20 21.86 -9.33
CA GLY A 664 4.78 21.45 -10.67
C GLY A 664 3.47 20.65 -10.65
N PHE A 665 3.31 19.74 -9.68
CA PHE A 665 2.05 19.02 -9.48
C PHE A 665 0.91 19.96 -9.04
N TYR A 666 1.22 20.94 -8.17
CA TYR A 666 0.24 21.87 -7.64
C TYR A 666 -0.26 22.87 -8.70
N ASP A 667 0.63 23.38 -9.54
CA ASP A 667 0.34 24.45 -10.51
C ASP A 667 -0.31 23.95 -11.81
N ALA A 668 -0.27 22.64 -12.08
CA ALA A 668 -0.97 22.03 -13.20
C ALA A 668 -2.48 22.32 -13.15
N GLU A 669 -3.06 22.71 -14.29
CA GLU A 669 -4.48 23.08 -14.39
C GLU A 669 -5.20 22.18 -15.42
N PRO A 670 -6.03 21.21 -14.98
CA PRO A 670 -6.73 20.28 -15.88
C PRO A 670 -7.65 20.95 -16.91
N LEU A 671 -8.14 22.17 -16.64
CA LEU A 671 -8.99 22.93 -17.57
C LEU A 671 -8.20 23.89 -18.47
N GLU A 672 -6.87 23.81 -18.48
CA GLU A 672 -6.04 24.66 -19.32
C GLU A 672 -6.42 24.53 -20.81
N GLY A 673 -6.68 25.67 -21.44
CA GLY A 673 -7.09 25.71 -22.85
C GLY A 673 -8.57 25.44 -23.12
N ILE A 674 -9.42 25.24 -22.09
CA ILE A 674 -10.85 24.96 -22.23
C ILE A 674 -11.65 26.15 -21.66
N THR A 675 -12.32 26.89 -22.54
CA THR A 675 -13.08 28.10 -22.15
C THR A 675 -14.59 27.87 -22.09
N ASP A 676 -15.10 26.90 -22.84
CA ASP A 676 -16.53 26.58 -22.84
C ASP A 676 -16.90 25.78 -21.57
N TYR A 677 -17.96 26.22 -20.88
CA TYR A 677 -18.38 25.63 -19.62
C TYR A 677 -18.96 24.22 -19.77
N VAL A 678 -19.56 23.90 -20.91
CA VAL A 678 -20.08 22.54 -21.19
C VAL A 678 -18.92 21.60 -21.47
N GLU A 679 -17.93 22.05 -22.24
CA GLU A 679 -16.68 21.30 -22.48
C GLU A 679 -15.88 21.08 -21.20
N GLN A 680 -15.81 22.08 -20.30
CA GLN A 680 -15.14 21.93 -19.00
C GLN A 680 -15.74 20.80 -18.15
N LYS A 681 -17.05 20.56 -18.25
CA LYS A 681 -17.71 19.44 -17.54
C LYS A 681 -17.36 18.07 -18.09
N LEU A 682 -16.84 17.99 -19.31
CA LEU A 682 -16.36 16.73 -19.90
C LEU A 682 -14.97 16.36 -19.39
N VAL A 683 -14.21 17.31 -18.81
CA VAL A 683 -13.04 16.98 -18.00
C VAL A 683 -13.53 16.51 -16.63
N ILE A 684 -13.61 15.19 -16.45
CA ILE A 684 -14.15 14.60 -15.22
C ILE A 684 -13.19 14.71 -14.04
N GLY A 685 -11.92 14.99 -14.32
CA GLY A 685 -10.89 15.24 -13.33
C GLY A 685 -9.52 14.82 -13.83
N GLY A 686 -8.74 14.17 -12.98
CA GLY A 686 -7.42 13.74 -13.38
C GLY A 686 -6.74 12.82 -12.37
N GLU A 687 -5.51 12.46 -12.71
CA GLU A 687 -4.79 11.38 -12.08
C GLU A 687 -3.29 11.66 -11.99
N VAL A 688 -2.70 11.28 -10.87
CA VAL A 688 -1.25 11.17 -10.74
C VAL A 688 -0.81 9.73 -10.98
N CYS A 689 0.22 9.54 -11.80
CA CYS A 689 0.64 8.20 -12.21
C CYS A 689 1.90 7.77 -11.47
N MET A 690 1.86 6.61 -10.82
CA MET A 690 3.02 5.99 -10.19
C MET A 690 3.38 4.71 -10.96
N TRP A 691 4.06 4.89 -12.09
CA TRP A 691 4.67 3.78 -12.84
C TRP A 691 5.82 3.17 -12.05
N SER A 692 6.04 1.87 -12.19
CA SER A 692 6.89 1.11 -11.27
C SER A 692 8.20 0.62 -11.89
N GLU A 693 8.69 1.13 -13.02
CA GLU A 693 9.99 0.71 -13.61
C GLU A 693 11.17 0.93 -12.65
N THR A 694 11.08 1.97 -11.80
CA THR A 694 12.12 2.33 -10.82
C THR A 694 11.59 2.45 -9.39
N ALA A 695 10.34 2.06 -9.16
CA ALA A 695 9.69 2.07 -7.86
C ALA A 695 9.25 0.66 -7.47
N ASP A 696 9.38 0.35 -6.18
CA ASP A 696 8.96 -0.93 -5.61
C ASP A 696 8.43 -0.67 -4.18
N PRO A 697 8.01 -1.70 -3.42
CA PRO A 697 7.54 -1.53 -2.04
C PRO A 697 8.51 -0.80 -1.10
N SER A 698 9.81 -0.74 -1.41
CA SER A 698 10.82 -0.10 -0.57
C SER A 698 10.82 1.43 -0.66
N ASN A 699 10.30 2.00 -1.76
CA ASN A 699 10.36 3.45 -2.01
C ASN A 699 9.02 4.08 -2.45
N VAL A 700 8.00 3.31 -2.83
CA VAL A 700 6.76 3.83 -3.45
C VAL A 700 6.06 4.92 -2.63
N GLN A 701 5.94 4.75 -1.32
CA GLN A 701 5.27 5.71 -0.43
C GLN A 701 6.01 7.06 -0.38
N GLN A 702 7.35 7.02 -0.45
CA GLN A 702 8.20 8.22 -0.44
C GLN A 702 8.15 8.94 -1.79
N THR A 703 7.92 8.19 -2.87
CA THR A 703 7.74 8.72 -4.22
C THR A 703 6.37 9.37 -4.38
N ILE A 704 5.29 8.70 -3.95
CA ILE A 704 3.92 9.23 -4.01
C ILE A 704 3.77 10.47 -3.13
N TRP A 705 4.15 10.37 -1.85
CA TRP A 705 3.87 11.41 -0.86
C TRP A 705 5.10 12.27 -0.60
N PRO A 706 4.96 13.61 -0.61
CA PRO A 706 3.71 14.37 -0.57
C PRO A 706 3.26 14.94 -1.94
N ARG A 707 3.89 14.57 -3.05
CA ARG A 707 3.58 15.16 -4.38
C ARG A 707 2.16 14.85 -4.86
N ALA A 708 1.65 13.64 -4.62
CA ALA A 708 0.25 13.31 -4.91
C ALA A 708 -0.74 14.19 -4.13
N ALA A 709 -0.38 14.65 -2.91
CA ALA A 709 -1.21 15.56 -2.14
C ALA A 709 -1.35 16.93 -2.83
N ALA A 710 -0.32 17.39 -3.54
CA ALA A 710 -0.33 18.62 -4.33
C ALA A 710 -1.40 18.57 -5.44
N ALA A 711 -1.42 17.50 -6.23
CA ALA A 711 -2.44 17.29 -7.25
C ALA A 711 -3.83 17.06 -6.63
N ALA A 712 -3.93 16.36 -5.49
CA ALA A 712 -5.20 16.15 -4.80
C ALA A 712 -5.85 17.47 -4.37
N GLU A 713 -5.09 18.45 -3.88
CA GLU A 713 -5.62 19.77 -3.55
C GLU A 713 -6.10 20.52 -4.80
N ARG A 714 -5.38 20.41 -5.93
CA ARG A 714 -5.79 20.99 -7.22
C ARG A 714 -7.11 20.40 -7.74
N LEU A 715 -7.33 19.11 -7.48
CA LEU A 715 -8.54 18.39 -7.90
C LEU A 715 -9.72 18.57 -6.93
N TRP A 716 -9.46 18.99 -5.69
CA TRP A 716 -10.47 19.22 -4.66
C TRP A 716 -10.88 20.70 -4.56
N THR A 717 -9.90 21.59 -4.39
CA THR A 717 -10.13 23.01 -4.08
C THR A 717 -10.54 23.78 -5.34
N SER A 718 -11.55 24.63 -5.23
CA SER A 718 -11.93 25.50 -6.34
C SER A 718 -10.84 26.54 -6.63
N LYS A 719 -10.76 26.99 -7.89
CA LYS A 719 -9.76 27.99 -8.30
C LYS A 719 -9.95 29.31 -7.57
N GLU A 720 -11.18 29.65 -7.22
CA GLU A 720 -11.56 30.87 -6.49
C GLU A 720 -11.20 30.81 -5.00
N ALA A 721 -11.17 29.60 -4.41
CA ALA A 721 -10.78 29.39 -3.01
C ALA A 721 -9.26 29.26 -2.84
N ALA A 722 -8.52 28.94 -3.90
CA ALA A 722 -7.06 28.92 -3.89
C ALA A 722 -6.49 30.34 -3.66
N PRO A 723 -5.47 30.51 -2.81
CA PRO A 723 -4.89 31.84 -2.55
C PRO A 723 -4.40 32.50 -3.85
N THR A 724 -4.85 33.72 -4.15
CA THR A 724 -4.50 34.45 -5.37
C THR A 724 -3.14 35.17 -5.31
N SER A 725 -2.50 35.21 -4.14
CA SER A 725 -1.19 35.83 -3.90
C SER A 725 -0.33 34.92 -3.00
N ASN A 726 0.95 34.74 -3.32
CA ASN A 726 1.88 33.86 -2.60
C ASN A 726 1.36 32.42 -2.42
N THR A 727 0.68 31.89 -3.45
CA THR A 727 0.10 30.54 -3.46
C THR A 727 1.15 29.49 -3.16
N SER A 728 2.36 29.65 -3.70
CA SER A 728 3.48 28.75 -3.42
C SER A 728 3.91 28.79 -1.96
N GLU A 729 4.02 29.96 -1.33
CA GLU A 729 4.43 30.06 0.08
C GLU A 729 3.35 29.54 1.04
N THR A 730 2.09 29.91 0.80
CA THR A 730 0.96 29.48 1.65
C THR A 730 0.62 28.00 1.49
N ALA A 731 0.72 27.44 0.27
CA ALA A 731 0.58 26.01 0.04
C ALA A 731 1.79 25.24 0.58
N LEU A 732 3.01 25.75 0.41
CA LEU A 732 4.22 25.10 0.92
C LEU A 732 4.14 24.86 2.43
N THR A 733 3.80 25.88 3.21
CA THR A 733 3.71 25.74 4.68
C THR A 733 2.65 24.73 5.11
N ARG A 734 1.48 24.73 4.45
CA ARG A 734 0.42 23.74 4.72
C ARG A 734 0.85 22.33 4.30
N LEU A 735 1.52 22.19 3.15
CA LEU A 735 2.00 20.90 2.66
C LEU A 735 3.09 20.32 3.56
N GLN A 736 4.02 21.15 4.04
CA GLN A 736 5.02 20.74 5.04
C GLN A 736 4.35 20.25 6.32
N TYR A 737 3.32 20.96 6.79
CA TYR A 737 2.54 20.52 7.94
C TYR A 737 1.81 19.20 7.69
N PHE A 738 1.14 19.09 6.54
CA PHE A 738 0.39 17.90 6.17
C PHE A 738 1.31 16.69 5.97
N ARG A 739 2.50 16.86 5.41
CA ARG A 739 3.53 15.82 5.35
C ARG A 739 3.90 15.31 6.75
N CYS A 740 3.97 16.19 7.75
CA CYS A 740 4.18 15.77 9.14
C CYS A 740 3.00 14.98 9.70
N LEU A 741 1.78 15.35 9.34
CA LEU A 741 0.60 14.60 9.69
C LEU A 741 0.64 13.18 9.09
N LEU A 742 0.99 13.05 7.81
CA LEU A 742 1.19 11.77 7.12
C LEU A 742 2.20 10.88 7.87
N THR A 743 3.38 11.42 8.21
CA THR A 743 4.40 10.65 8.95
C THR A 743 3.95 10.20 10.34
N ARG A 744 3.16 11.02 11.07
CA ARG A 744 2.56 10.62 12.37
C ARG A 744 1.54 9.50 12.22
N ARG A 745 0.81 9.49 11.10
CA ARG A 745 -0.13 8.43 10.71
C ARG A 745 0.58 7.15 10.23
N GLY A 746 1.89 7.19 10.01
CA GLY A 746 2.69 6.03 9.58
C GLY A 746 2.96 5.97 8.08
N VAL A 747 2.56 7.01 7.33
CA VAL A 747 2.85 7.14 5.90
C VAL A 747 4.28 7.64 5.73
N GLN A 748 5.09 6.90 4.96
CA GLN A 748 6.51 7.21 4.74
C GLN A 748 6.68 8.34 3.71
N ALA A 749 6.15 9.52 3.99
CA ALA A 749 6.21 10.66 3.07
C ALA A 749 7.62 11.28 3.03
N SER A 750 8.13 11.53 1.82
CA SER A 750 9.40 12.23 1.63
C SER A 750 9.30 13.69 2.11
N PRO A 751 10.43 14.36 2.41
CA PRO A 751 10.40 15.79 2.66
C PRO A 751 10.04 16.57 1.38
N VAL A 752 9.29 17.66 1.52
CA VAL A 752 8.78 18.54 0.46
C VAL A 752 9.90 19.27 -0.29
N THR A 753 10.91 19.80 0.43
CA THR A 753 11.96 20.68 -0.14
C THR A 753 13.36 20.08 -0.13
N ASN A 754 13.53 18.93 0.52
CA ASN A 754 14.85 18.31 0.69
C ASN A 754 15.22 17.47 -0.54
N ARG A 755 16.10 18.01 -1.38
CA ARG A 755 16.55 17.37 -2.63
C ARG A 755 17.02 15.92 -2.49
N TYR A 756 17.65 15.56 -1.36
CA TYR A 756 18.16 14.20 -1.16
C TYR A 756 17.22 13.32 -0.35
N ALA A 757 16.11 13.88 0.16
CA ALA A 757 15.21 13.27 1.14
C ALA A 757 15.92 12.69 2.39
N ARG A 758 17.20 13.01 2.60
CA ARG A 758 18.11 12.36 3.55
C ARG A 758 19.03 13.34 4.29
N ASN A 759 18.98 14.63 3.96
CA ASN A 759 19.76 15.61 4.71
C ASN A 759 19.12 15.83 6.09
N PRO A 760 19.93 15.94 7.15
CA PRO A 760 19.40 16.33 8.45
C PRO A 760 18.81 17.74 8.37
N PRO A 761 17.75 18.02 9.14
CA PRO A 761 17.19 19.36 9.29
C PRO A 761 18.26 20.33 9.84
N TYR A 762 18.14 21.62 9.51
CA TYR A 762 19.08 22.64 10.00
C TYR A 762 18.97 22.91 11.52
N GLY A 763 17.86 22.53 12.17
CA GLY A 763 17.63 22.79 13.58
C GLY A 763 16.34 22.14 14.12
N PRO A 764 15.88 22.55 15.31
CA PRO A 764 14.55 22.20 15.83
C PRO A 764 13.45 22.57 14.84
N GLY A 765 12.33 21.85 14.85
CA GLY A 765 11.26 22.03 13.84
C GLY A 765 11.40 21.12 12.61
N SER A 766 12.33 20.17 12.66
CA SER A 766 12.79 19.28 11.58
C SER A 766 11.79 18.65 10.61
N CYS A 767 10.53 18.50 11.03
CA CYS A 767 9.51 17.99 10.14
C CYS A 767 8.88 19.11 9.29
N TYR A 768 8.77 20.30 9.84
CA TYR A 768 8.19 21.50 9.22
C TYR A 768 9.26 22.30 8.46
N ASP A 769 10.42 22.50 9.08
CA ASP A 769 11.58 23.19 8.51
C ASP A 769 12.58 22.15 7.97
N GLN A 770 12.56 21.94 6.65
CA GLN A 770 13.21 20.81 5.96
C GLN A 770 14.41 21.18 5.09
#